data_AF-A0A8S2U5Z9-F1
#
_entry.id   AF-A0A8S2U5Z9-F1
#
_cell.length_a   1.000
_cell.length_b   1.000
_cell.length_c   1.000
_cell.angle_alpha   90.00
_cell.angle_beta   90.00
_cell.angle_gamma   90.00
#
_symmetry.space_group_name_H-M   'P 1'
#
loop_
_entity.id
_entity.type
_entity.pdbx_description
1 polymer ?
#
loop_
_entity_poly.entity_id
_entity_poly.type
_entity_poly.pdbx_seq_one_letter_code
_entity_poly.pdbx_strand_id
1 'polypeptide(L)'
;VCHSIAPSAFQCIFSYLEDPGLLKDKYGLWTLMTAVGRKSFEIYVDEMKKMPKSPERNKNLEVQCQFFMLKRTHVRAEVREEAKLYLYSLLSKNAFPHLFCNSVVIETLMNIINILSYSLNEDNLHKVTAHHRVPNTNYTIQFVDTHEKRLELYNAFVDFGRTFIEQALMMSPTLLKSCIQQYMLKLEQGKKISNAARQHKGLHVMWEYLSTYSKAADANTTTGGTKLYYRIDFADYMVSLGERCSAVGFVEGLDRNEYRKAITEVKGQMEAAIFNRLNSLDKYKSLQQRRRRMSIVAPISDKGSALDFEERIAIFDSNFRNALFKLTAILVHNVDDSEENEHELRFTAIGGAPNGTPSQKENALDREMVHAMAWLPIKMFTTTVMEGAIECWCWAIIGRPELELLIVEEIYKTWEKIISDRHGLYSIDRPEPSPLAPSEKQELKPKPPSVNPHRIFLKFIEERVFLCMHKADIEMEMLVDLLHKSLSLILENPRAPMTKHIGAVGLRFRFVYLALYLVQSGYLADGVSKFLLREKIYHTAFDYFTVDHHCPTQTHNELRSDIRTLIRFFSLVHGEKKFCNDSPAATDGSSPISNGLNNEAIDAVSLYGTGKNGGTSGWINALASGSAAPPGLGAQSTLSRKSGTSAKNTDKSNDARVLSRDLLKKRNLLLTLLAYEIERLETFHNPLGRPELQFDQDTQSTYTNWKLYDMNGISNKAWREYGRVDWLI
;
A
#
# COMPACT_ATOMS: atom_id res chain seq x y z
N VAL A 1 7.59 -32.40 -5.91
CA VAL A 1 7.48 -30.99 -5.50
C VAL A 1 6.19 -30.36 -6.03
N CYS A 2 5.94 -30.34 -7.34
CA CYS A 2 4.78 -29.65 -7.94
C CYS A 2 3.39 -30.19 -7.55
N HIS A 3 3.27 -31.46 -7.14
CA HIS A 3 2.00 -32.08 -6.72
C HIS A 3 1.88 -32.31 -5.21
N SER A 4 2.88 -31.87 -4.43
CA SER A 4 2.89 -32.10 -2.99
C SER A 4 2.30 -30.91 -2.25
N ILE A 5 1.29 -31.18 -1.42
CA ILE A 5 0.67 -30.20 -0.52
C ILE A 5 1.54 -29.96 0.72
N ALA A 6 2.49 -30.87 1.01
CA ALA A 6 3.36 -30.76 2.18
C ALA A 6 4.29 -29.53 2.07
N PRO A 7 4.29 -28.61 3.05
CA PRO A 7 5.19 -27.46 3.06
C PRO A 7 6.67 -27.90 3.12
N SER A 8 6.99 -29.08 3.61
CA SER A 8 8.36 -29.62 3.63
C SER A 8 8.83 -30.21 2.29
N ALA A 9 7.99 -30.27 1.26
CA ALA A 9 8.30 -31.03 0.05
C ALA A 9 9.52 -30.53 -0.73
N PHE A 10 9.79 -29.22 -0.72
CA PHE A 10 11.00 -28.65 -1.30
C PHE A 10 12.19 -28.70 -0.32
N GLN A 11 11.92 -28.67 0.99
CA GLN A 11 12.96 -28.71 2.03
C GLN A 11 13.78 -30.01 1.98
N CYS A 12 13.24 -31.10 1.44
CA CYS A 12 13.96 -32.36 1.21
C CYS A 12 15.19 -32.22 0.29
N ILE A 13 15.24 -31.23 -0.63
CA ILE A 13 16.45 -31.05 -1.46
C ILE A 13 17.65 -30.65 -0.59
N PHE A 14 17.41 -29.91 0.50
CA PHE A 14 18.47 -29.49 1.41
C PHE A 14 19.06 -30.65 2.22
N SER A 15 18.35 -31.75 2.45
CA SER A 15 18.96 -32.92 3.09
C SER A 15 20.05 -33.55 2.21
N TYR A 16 19.93 -33.44 0.88
CA TYR A 16 20.98 -33.87 -0.04
C TYR A 16 22.13 -32.85 -0.10
N LEU A 17 21.82 -31.55 -0.13
CA LEU A 17 22.85 -30.49 -0.15
C LEU A 17 23.69 -30.44 1.13
N GLU A 18 23.15 -30.94 2.24
CA GLU A 18 23.82 -31.02 3.54
C GLU A 18 24.71 -32.26 3.69
N ASP A 19 24.64 -33.22 2.78
CA ASP A 19 25.47 -34.43 2.84
C ASP A 19 26.95 -34.08 2.55
N PRO A 20 27.87 -34.32 3.51
CA PRO A 20 29.31 -34.06 3.30
C PRO A 20 29.94 -34.94 2.22
N GLY A 21 29.38 -36.13 1.95
CA GLY A 21 29.88 -37.05 0.92
C GLY A 21 29.68 -36.51 -0.49
N LEU A 22 28.52 -35.91 -0.75
CA LEU A 22 28.17 -35.28 -2.03
C LEU A 22 29.07 -34.09 -2.37
N LEU A 23 29.48 -33.32 -1.35
CA LEU A 23 30.27 -32.10 -1.51
C LEU A 23 31.74 -32.38 -1.83
N LYS A 24 32.27 -33.53 -1.38
CA LYS A 24 33.65 -33.99 -1.65
C LYS A 24 33.76 -34.86 -2.90
N ASP A 25 32.65 -35.05 -3.62
CA ASP A 25 32.59 -35.94 -4.75
C ASP A 25 33.36 -35.40 -5.97
N LYS A 26 34.16 -36.27 -6.60
CA LYS A 26 34.98 -35.91 -7.78
C LYS A 26 34.16 -35.81 -9.06
N TYR A 27 32.94 -36.37 -9.08
CA TYR A 27 32.09 -36.40 -10.27
C TYR A 27 31.17 -35.17 -10.41
N GLY A 28 31.29 -34.18 -9.52
CA GLY A 28 30.51 -32.94 -9.60
C GLY A 28 29.01 -33.12 -9.30
N LEU A 29 28.64 -34.19 -8.58
CA LEU A 29 27.26 -34.53 -8.28
C LEU A 29 26.55 -33.45 -7.45
N TRP A 30 27.29 -32.74 -6.58
CA TRP A 30 26.77 -31.59 -5.84
C TRP A 30 26.32 -30.46 -6.78
N THR A 31 27.08 -30.16 -7.82
CA THR A 31 26.74 -29.13 -8.83
C THR A 31 25.51 -29.53 -9.65
N LEU A 32 25.36 -30.82 -9.96
CA LEU A 32 24.14 -31.32 -10.60
C LEU A 32 22.93 -31.20 -9.69
N MET A 33 23.09 -31.54 -8.40
CA MET A 33 22.01 -31.44 -7.41
C MET A 33 21.57 -29.99 -7.20
N THR A 34 22.50 -29.03 -7.15
CA THR A 34 22.16 -27.61 -7.06
C THR A 34 21.46 -27.12 -8.33
N ALA A 35 21.91 -27.52 -9.52
CA ALA A 35 21.23 -27.17 -10.78
C ALA A 35 19.79 -27.70 -10.84
N VAL A 36 19.57 -28.96 -10.44
CA VAL A 36 18.23 -29.56 -10.35
C VAL A 36 17.38 -28.84 -9.30
N GLY A 37 17.97 -28.50 -8.14
CA GLY A 37 17.32 -27.75 -7.07
C GLY A 37 16.83 -26.37 -7.56
N ARG A 38 17.69 -25.62 -8.25
CA ARG A 38 17.35 -24.30 -8.82
C ARG A 38 16.20 -24.38 -9.81
N LYS A 39 16.26 -25.31 -10.76
CA LYS A 39 15.18 -25.49 -11.74
C LYS A 39 13.87 -25.93 -11.07
N SER A 40 13.95 -26.81 -10.08
CA SER A 40 12.79 -27.25 -9.31
C SER A 40 12.16 -26.11 -8.50
N PHE A 41 12.99 -25.20 -7.98
CA PHE A 41 12.52 -24.03 -7.24
C PHE A 41 11.87 -22.99 -8.15
N GLU A 42 12.43 -22.73 -9.34
CA GLU A 42 11.80 -21.87 -10.34
C GLU A 42 10.38 -22.34 -10.65
N ILE A 43 10.21 -23.64 -10.89
CA ILE A 43 8.91 -24.25 -11.15
C ILE A 43 8.00 -24.10 -9.91
N TYR A 44 8.52 -24.32 -8.70
CA TYR A 44 7.76 -24.13 -7.46
C TYR A 44 7.25 -22.68 -7.32
N VAL A 45 8.10 -21.69 -7.57
CA VAL A 45 7.72 -20.26 -7.51
C VAL A 45 6.64 -19.94 -8.55
N ASP A 46 6.78 -20.45 -9.77
CA ASP A 46 5.80 -20.21 -10.84
C ASP A 46 4.45 -20.87 -10.56
N GLU A 47 4.43 -22.06 -9.96
CA GLU A 47 3.19 -22.71 -9.54
C GLU A 47 2.55 -21.97 -8.35
N MET A 48 3.34 -21.53 -7.37
CA MET A 48 2.84 -20.74 -6.22
C MET A 48 2.23 -19.40 -6.64
N LYS A 49 2.73 -18.78 -7.73
CA LYS A 49 2.13 -17.56 -8.30
C LYS A 49 0.76 -17.80 -8.92
N LYS A 50 0.52 -18.99 -9.49
CA LYS A 50 -0.76 -19.37 -10.12
C LYS A 50 -1.79 -19.82 -9.09
N MET A 51 -1.35 -20.33 -7.94
CA MET A 51 -2.25 -20.72 -6.86
C MET A 51 -3.06 -19.53 -6.33
N PRO A 52 -4.32 -19.76 -5.94
CA PRO A 52 -5.18 -18.71 -5.38
C PRO A 52 -4.51 -18.09 -4.14
N LYS A 53 -4.74 -16.80 -3.91
CA LYS A 53 -4.14 -16.07 -2.79
C LYS A 53 -4.83 -16.38 -1.46
N SER A 54 -4.68 -17.62 -1.02
CA SER A 54 -5.28 -18.17 0.20
C SER A 54 -4.35 -18.01 1.41
N PRO A 55 -4.90 -18.00 2.64
CA PRO A 55 -4.09 -17.97 3.86
C PRO A 55 -3.16 -19.18 3.98
N GLU A 56 -3.59 -20.36 3.51
CA GLU A 56 -2.78 -21.59 3.52
C GLU A 56 -1.53 -21.46 2.64
N ARG A 57 -1.69 -20.89 1.43
CA ARG A 57 -0.57 -20.63 0.53
C ARG A 57 0.42 -19.65 1.17
N ASN A 58 -0.08 -18.57 1.77
CA ASN A 58 0.77 -17.58 2.44
C ASN A 58 1.52 -18.18 3.62
N LYS A 59 0.88 -19.07 4.39
CA LYS A 59 1.52 -19.83 5.48
C LYS A 59 2.62 -20.76 4.95
N ASN A 60 2.41 -21.42 3.80
CA ASN A 60 3.46 -22.23 3.18
C ASN A 60 4.67 -21.38 2.75
N LEU A 61 4.41 -20.23 2.10
CA LEU A 61 5.47 -19.28 1.70
C LEU A 61 6.23 -18.72 2.90
N GLU A 62 5.54 -18.42 3.99
CA GLU A 62 6.13 -18.00 5.26
C GLU A 62 7.09 -19.07 5.80
N VAL A 63 6.65 -20.33 5.87
CA VAL A 63 7.48 -21.46 6.31
C VAL A 63 8.71 -21.66 5.43
N GLN A 64 8.58 -21.52 4.10
CA GLN A 64 9.74 -21.55 3.20
C GLN A 64 10.71 -20.40 3.46
N CYS A 65 10.19 -19.19 3.66
CA CYS A 65 11.00 -18.01 3.92
C CYS A 65 11.81 -18.17 5.21
N GLN A 66 11.16 -18.60 6.30
CA GLN A 66 11.83 -18.93 7.57
C GLN A 66 12.90 -20.00 7.37
N PHE A 67 12.57 -21.08 6.65
CA PHE A 67 13.51 -22.16 6.36
C PHE A 67 14.77 -21.65 5.66
N PHE A 68 14.64 -20.87 4.59
CA PHE A 68 15.81 -20.35 3.88
C PHE A 68 16.59 -19.32 4.71
N MET A 69 15.91 -18.48 5.50
CA MET A 69 16.59 -17.59 6.45
C MET A 69 17.46 -18.36 7.44
N LEU A 70 16.97 -19.50 7.94
CA LEU A 70 17.71 -20.38 8.84
C LEU A 70 18.82 -21.15 8.13
N LYS A 71 18.61 -21.64 6.90
CA LYS A 71 19.67 -22.31 6.13
C LYS A 71 20.81 -21.37 5.76
N ARG A 72 20.58 -20.05 5.70
CA ARG A 72 21.65 -19.05 5.60
C ARG A 72 22.53 -18.95 6.84
N THR A 73 22.16 -19.55 7.98
CA THR A 73 23.04 -19.65 9.16
C THR A 73 23.73 -21.01 9.28
N HIS A 74 23.70 -21.83 8.22
CA HIS A 74 24.31 -23.15 8.23
C HIS A 74 25.85 -23.09 8.36
N VAL A 75 26.46 -24.11 8.96
CA VAL A 75 27.91 -24.16 9.23
C VAL A 75 28.74 -24.11 7.93
N ARG A 76 28.25 -24.75 6.86
CA ARG A 76 28.92 -24.81 5.54
C ARG A 76 28.53 -23.63 4.64
N ALA A 77 29.52 -23.00 4.02
CA ALA A 77 29.33 -21.80 3.19
C ALA A 77 28.55 -22.07 1.90
N GLU A 78 28.74 -23.23 1.29
CA GLU A 78 28.13 -23.65 0.04
C GLU A 78 26.60 -23.76 0.18
N VAL A 79 26.15 -24.32 1.30
CA VAL A 79 24.71 -24.41 1.64
C VAL A 79 24.14 -23.02 1.94
N ARG A 80 24.91 -22.13 2.58
CA ARG A 80 24.47 -20.75 2.86
C ARG A 80 24.24 -19.95 1.59
N GLU A 81 25.17 -19.99 0.63
CA GLU A 81 25.04 -19.28 -0.63
C GLU A 81 23.86 -19.82 -1.45
N GLU A 82 23.64 -21.14 -1.46
CA GLU A 82 22.51 -21.72 -2.16
C GLU A 82 21.16 -21.32 -1.51
N ALA A 83 21.05 -21.34 -0.17
CA ALA A 83 19.88 -20.85 0.56
C ALA A 83 19.60 -19.36 0.31
N LYS A 84 20.67 -18.56 0.20
CA LYS A 84 20.59 -17.13 -0.11
C LYS A 84 19.97 -16.89 -1.48
N LEU A 85 20.36 -17.65 -2.51
CA LEU A 85 19.77 -17.55 -3.86
C LEU A 85 18.27 -17.86 -3.85
N TYR A 86 17.85 -18.94 -3.19
CA TYR A 86 16.42 -19.28 -3.07
C TYR A 86 15.63 -18.22 -2.31
N LEU A 87 16.18 -17.69 -1.22
CA LEU A 87 15.53 -16.63 -0.44
C LEU A 87 15.34 -15.35 -1.26
N TYR A 88 16.36 -14.90 -2.00
CA TYR A 88 16.23 -13.72 -2.86
C TYR A 88 15.28 -13.96 -4.03
N SER A 89 15.22 -15.18 -4.57
CA SER A 89 14.25 -15.55 -5.59
C SER A 89 12.81 -15.45 -5.03
N LEU A 90 12.58 -15.91 -3.79
CA LEU A 90 11.28 -15.82 -3.11
C LEU A 90 10.88 -14.37 -2.78
N LEU A 91 11.85 -13.59 -2.29
CA LEU A 91 11.70 -12.18 -1.91
C LEU A 91 11.81 -11.21 -3.08
N SER A 92 11.95 -11.71 -4.31
CA SER A 92 12.02 -10.86 -5.49
C SER A 92 10.73 -10.05 -5.63
N LYS A 93 10.86 -8.80 -6.12
CA LYS A 93 9.73 -7.89 -6.37
C LYS A 93 8.63 -8.53 -7.23
N ASN A 94 9.01 -9.45 -8.11
CA ASN A 94 8.09 -10.14 -9.03
C ASN A 94 7.57 -11.49 -8.47
N ALA A 95 7.95 -11.87 -7.25
CA ALA A 95 7.55 -13.11 -6.60
C ALA A 95 6.56 -12.84 -5.48
N PHE A 96 7.03 -12.67 -4.24
CA PHE A 96 6.17 -12.52 -3.07
C PHE A 96 6.61 -11.37 -2.17
N PRO A 97 6.44 -10.10 -2.61
CA PRO A 97 6.83 -8.93 -1.83
C PRO A 97 6.18 -8.89 -0.44
N HIS A 98 4.94 -9.36 -0.30
CA HIS A 98 4.20 -9.33 0.97
C HIS A 98 4.92 -10.04 2.14
N LEU A 99 5.90 -10.91 1.86
CA LEU A 99 6.73 -11.56 2.88
C LEU A 99 7.64 -10.58 3.64
N PHE A 100 8.01 -9.43 3.05
CA PHE A 100 8.81 -8.42 3.74
C PHE A 100 8.09 -7.79 4.93
N CYS A 101 6.77 -7.69 4.87
CA CYS A 101 5.94 -7.12 5.93
C CYS A 101 5.16 -8.20 6.71
N ASN A 102 5.59 -9.46 6.64
CA ASN A 102 5.03 -10.54 7.44
C ASN A 102 5.64 -10.51 8.85
N SER A 103 4.79 -10.49 9.88
CA SER A 103 5.22 -10.40 11.28
C SER A 103 6.13 -11.56 11.67
N VAL A 104 5.75 -12.80 11.35
CA VAL A 104 6.51 -14.02 11.68
C VAL A 104 7.90 -14.02 11.02
N VAL A 105 7.99 -13.58 9.76
CA VAL A 105 9.28 -13.46 9.05
C VAL A 105 10.19 -12.41 9.69
N ILE A 106 9.64 -11.23 10.02
CA ILE A 106 10.37 -10.15 10.71
C ILE A 106 10.83 -10.61 12.10
N GLU A 107 9.98 -11.28 12.86
CA GLU A 107 10.31 -11.88 14.16
C GLU A 107 11.45 -12.90 14.02
N THR A 108 11.39 -13.77 13.01
CA THR A 108 12.42 -14.77 12.73
C THR A 108 13.76 -14.11 12.41
N LEU A 109 13.76 -13.06 11.57
CA LEU A 109 14.95 -12.28 11.24
C LEU A 109 15.60 -11.68 12.50
N MET A 110 14.80 -11.03 13.35
CA MET A 110 15.30 -10.43 14.60
C MET A 110 15.83 -11.49 15.58
N ASN A 111 15.12 -12.60 15.73
CA ASN A 111 15.54 -13.73 16.57
C ASN A 111 16.88 -14.32 16.12
N ILE A 112 17.07 -14.50 14.82
CA ILE A 112 18.33 -15.01 14.25
C ILE A 112 19.49 -14.05 14.55
N ILE A 113 19.32 -12.73 14.31
CA ILE A 113 20.36 -11.73 14.63
C ILE A 113 20.74 -11.79 16.11
N ASN A 114 19.75 -11.94 17.00
CA ASN A 114 19.99 -12.03 18.43
C ASN A 114 20.76 -13.30 18.82
N ILE A 115 20.40 -14.45 18.26
CA ILE A 115 21.10 -15.73 18.51
C ILE A 115 22.54 -15.68 17.96
N LEU A 116 22.75 -15.10 16.78
CA LEU A 116 24.08 -14.91 16.21
C LEU A 116 24.92 -13.96 17.06
N SER A 117 24.34 -12.87 17.57
CA SER A 117 25.03 -11.98 18.51
C SER A 117 25.39 -12.70 19.82
N TYR A 118 24.51 -13.53 20.35
CA TYR A 118 24.77 -14.32 21.55
C TYR A 118 25.96 -15.29 21.36
N SER A 119 26.14 -15.79 20.13
CA SER A 119 27.25 -16.68 19.78
C SER A 119 28.64 -16.00 19.82
N LEU A 120 28.69 -14.67 19.77
CA LEU A 120 29.93 -13.87 19.79
C LEU A 120 30.45 -13.59 21.21
N ASN A 121 29.63 -13.77 22.24
CA ASN A 121 30.06 -13.54 23.62
C ASN A 121 31.16 -14.54 24.00
N GLU A 122 32.21 -14.06 24.68
CA GLU A 122 33.41 -14.85 25.05
C GLU A 122 33.03 -16.12 25.85
N ASP A 123 32.02 -16.03 26.72
CA ASP A 123 31.47 -17.13 27.51
C ASP A 123 30.73 -18.21 26.69
N ASN A 124 30.52 -18.01 25.39
CA ASN A 124 29.79 -18.94 24.52
C ASN A 124 30.67 -19.54 23.42
N LEU A 125 31.96 -19.20 23.39
CA LEU A 125 32.88 -19.68 22.36
C LEU A 125 33.04 -21.21 22.39
N HIS A 126 32.97 -21.80 23.58
CA HIS A 126 33.07 -23.25 23.82
C HIS A 126 31.78 -24.04 23.53
N LYS A 127 30.65 -23.37 23.23
CA LYS A 127 29.34 -24.01 22.94
C LYS A 127 29.14 -24.34 21.45
N VAL A 128 30.19 -24.71 20.73
CA VAL A 128 30.17 -25.00 19.27
C VAL A 128 29.18 -26.13 18.90
N THR A 129 28.96 -27.07 19.81
CA THR A 129 28.06 -28.23 19.64
C THR A 129 26.62 -27.97 20.09
N ALA A 130 26.32 -26.80 20.64
CA ALA A 130 24.98 -26.49 21.14
C ALA A 130 24.04 -26.12 19.98
N HIS A 131 22.92 -26.84 19.88
CA HIS A 131 21.83 -26.49 18.99
C HIS A 131 20.92 -25.47 19.67
N HIS A 132 20.93 -24.23 19.18
CA HIS A 132 20.08 -23.17 19.71
C HIS A 132 18.75 -23.16 18.95
N ARG A 133 17.65 -23.49 19.65
CA ARG A 133 16.30 -23.41 19.06
C ARG A 133 15.94 -21.96 18.78
N VAL A 134 15.48 -21.69 17.57
CA VAL A 134 14.99 -20.36 17.20
C VAL A 134 13.53 -20.23 17.69
N PRO A 135 13.18 -19.19 18.47
CA PRO A 135 11.82 -18.97 18.95
C PRO A 135 10.80 -18.99 17.80
N ASN A 136 9.60 -19.51 18.07
CA ASN A 136 8.49 -19.65 17.11
C ASN A 136 8.81 -20.51 15.86
N THR A 137 9.86 -21.33 15.92
CA THR A 137 10.19 -22.29 14.87
C THR A 137 10.58 -23.65 15.45
N ASN A 138 10.58 -24.68 14.59
CA ASN A 138 11.07 -26.02 14.92
C ASN A 138 12.54 -26.23 14.54
N TYR A 139 13.25 -25.17 14.14
CA TYR A 139 14.61 -25.24 13.63
C TYR A 139 15.63 -24.81 14.68
N THR A 140 16.86 -25.31 14.53
CA THR A 140 17.98 -25.02 15.42
C THR A 140 19.18 -24.48 14.65
N ILE A 141 19.90 -23.53 15.22
CA ILE A 141 21.16 -23.01 14.70
C ILE A 141 22.32 -23.70 15.42
N GLN A 142 23.25 -24.24 14.63
CA GLN A 142 24.54 -24.71 15.12
C GLN A 142 25.59 -23.63 14.86
N PHE A 143 26.41 -23.31 15.87
CA PHE A 143 27.42 -22.26 15.73
C PHE A 143 28.65 -22.75 14.96
N VAL A 144 29.26 -21.82 14.22
CA VAL A 144 30.53 -22.06 13.53
C VAL A 144 31.68 -22.10 14.54
N ASP A 145 32.71 -22.90 14.27
CA ASP A 145 33.74 -23.22 15.26
C ASP A 145 34.65 -22.04 15.63
N THR A 146 34.89 -21.10 14.72
CA THR A 146 35.81 -19.96 14.94
C THR A 146 35.07 -18.64 15.18
N HIS A 147 35.58 -17.84 16.14
CA HIS A 147 35.01 -16.52 16.45
C HIS A 147 34.95 -15.60 15.22
N GLU A 148 36.02 -15.60 14.40
CA GLU A 148 36.10 -14.79 13.18
C GLU A 148 34.99 -15.12 12.18
N LYS A 149 34.71 -16.42 11.94
CA LYS A 149 33.63 -16.84 11.05
C LYS A 149 32.24 -16.57 11.63
N ARG A 150 32.08 -16.63 12.96
CA ARG A 150 30.83 -16.21 13.63
C ARG A 150 30.59 -14.72 13.41
N LEU A 151 31.64 -13.89 13.54
CA LEU A 151 31.55 -12.45 13.35
C LEU A 151 31.23 -12.09 11.89
N GLU A 152 31.88 -12.75 10.93
CA GLU A 152 31.58 -12.61 9.51
C GLU A 152 30.12 -12.97 9.20
N LEU A 153 29.64 -14.10 9.73
CA LEU A 153 28.26 -14.55 9.55
C LEU A 153 27.26 -13.57 10.19
N TYR A 154 27.55 -13.08 11.40
CA TYR A 154 26.73 -12.07 12.07
C TYR A 154 26.63 -10.78 11.25
N ASN A 155 27.76 -10.23 10.79
CA ASN A 155 27.78 -9.01 9.98
C ASN A 155 27.02 -9.19 8.67
N ALA A 156 27.24 -10.30 7.96
CA ALA A 156 26.53 -10.60 6.72
C ALA A 156 25.00 -10.70 6.92
N PHE A 157 24.55 -11.24 8.06
CA PHE A 157 23.14 -11.35 8.38
C PHE A 157 22.54 -10.01 8.84
N VAL A 158 23.31 -9.16 9.51
CA VAL A 158 22.92 -7.78 9.83
C VAL A 158 22.75 -6.94 8.56
N ASP A 159 23.67 -7.06 7.60
CA ASP A 159 23.55 -6.37 6.30
C ASP A 159 22.35 -6.87 5.49
N PHE A 160 22.07 -8.18 5.54
CA PHE A 160 20.82 -8.70 5.01
C PHE A 160 19.61 -8.10 5.73
N GLY A 161 19.62 -8.01 7.06
CA GLY A 161 18.54 -7.40 7.84
C GLY A 161 18.28 -5.94 7.47
N ARG A 162 19.35 -5.15 7.23
CA ARG A 162 19.26 -3.77 6.71
C ARG A 162 18.49 -3.71 5.41
N THR A 163 18.97 -4.44 4.41
CA THR A 163 18.35 -4.46 3.07
C THR A 163 16.91 -4.97 3.13
N PHE A 164 16.63 -5.96 3.97
CA PHE A 164 15.27 -6.49 4.17
C PHE A 164 14.33 -5.42 4.74
N ILE A 165 14.76 -4.67 5.75
CA ILE A 165 13.96 -3.58 6.34
C ILE A 165 13.76 -2.44 5.36
N GLU A 166 14.78 -2.06 4.60
CA GLU A 166 14.64 -1.01 3.59
C GLU A 166 13.57 -1.36 2.56
N GLN A 167 13.52 -2.62 2.12
CA GLN A 167 12.45 -3.08 1.25
C GLN A 167 11.10 -3.02 1.99
N ALA A 168 11.01 -3.54 3.21
CA ALA A 168 9.76 -3.50 4.00
C ALA A 168 9.24 -2.07 4.23
N LEU A 169 10.13 -1.09 4.45
CA LEU A 169 9.80 0.34 4.57
C LEU A 169 9.25 0.93 3.27
N MET A 170 9.79 0.50 2.13
CA MET A 170 9.28 0.91 0.83
C MET A 170 7.90 0.33 0.53
N MET A 171 7.56 -0.81 1.15
CA MET A 171 6.30 -1.51 0.96
C MET A 171 5.18 -0.98 1.86
N SER A 172 5.36 -1.11 3.17
CA SER A 172 4.39 -0.68 4.17
C SER A 172 5.13 -0.33 5.47
N PRO A 173 5.48 0.95 5.66
CA PRO A 173 6.10 1.40 6.91
C PRO A 173 5.15 1.29 8.10
N THR A 174 3.83 1.45 7.90
CA THR A 174 2.87 1.39 9.01
C THR A 174 2.74 -0.03 9.56
N LEU A 175 2.70 -1.03 8.68
CA LEU A 175 2.65 -2.42 9.07
C LEU A 175 3.99 -2.87 9.68
N LEU A 176 5.13 -2.48 9.10
CA LEU A 176 6.45 -2.77 9.65
C LEU A 176 6.60 -2.20 11.08
N LYS A 177 6.23 -0.92 11.28
CA LYS A 177 6.18 -0.28 12.61
C LYS A 177 5.39 -1.14 13.59
N SER A 178 4.18 -1.55 13.20
CA SER A 178 3.30 -2.35 14.05
C SER A 178 3.85 -3.75 14.34
N CYS A 179 4.52 -4.41 13.36
CA CYS A 179 5.17 -5.71 13.55
C CYS A 179 6.28 -5.64 14.60
N ILE A 180 7.14 -4.62 14.51
CA ILE A 180 8.25 -4.45 15.45
C ILE A 180 7.72 -4.13 16.85
N GLN A 181 6.73 -3.23 16.96
CA GLN A 181 6.09 -2.92 18.25
C GLN A 181 5.41 -4.16 18.87
N GLN A 182 4.74 -4.99 18.08
CA GLN A 182 4.15 -6.23 18.58
C GLN A 182 5.21 -7.21 19.08
N TYR A 183 6.32 -7.33 18.36
CA TYR A 183 7.43 -8.18 18.80
C TYR A 183 8.01 -7.72 20.14
N MET A 184 8.14 -6.40 20.34
CA MET A 184 8.57 -5.83 21.62
C MET A 184 7.64 -6.23 22.77
N LEU A 185 6.32 -6.13 22.58
CA LEU A 185 5.33 -6.51 23.58
C LEU A 185 5.43 -8.01 23.93
N LYS A 186 5.61 -8.87 22.93
CA LYS A 186 5.82 -10.31 23.16
C LYS A 186 7.08 -10.60 23.99
N LEU A 187 8.16 -9.84 23.79
CA LEU A 187 9.38 -9.96 24.60
C LEU A 187 9.17 -9.52 26.06
N GLU A 188 8.34 -8.50 26.29
CA GLU A 188 8.05 -7.97 27.63
C GLU A 188 7.10 -8.88 28.45
N GLN A 189 6.15 -9.55 27.79
CA GLN A 189 5.19 -10.48 28.41
C GLN A 189 5.84 -11.79 28.92
N GLY A 190 7.01 -12.16 28.41
CA GLY A 190 7.82 -13.24 28.96
C GLY A 190 8.26 -12.87 30.38
N LYS A 191 7.54 -13.36 31.41
CA LYS A 191 7.63 -13.04 32.86
C LYS A 191 9.00 -13.17 33.56
N LYS A 192 10.12 -13.21 32.85
CA LYS A 192 11.46 -12.95 33.40
C LYS A 192 12.22 -12.13 32.37
N ILE A 193 12.84 -11.05 32.85
CA ILE A 193 13.87 -10.24 32.16
C ILE A 193 13.30 -9.02 31.40
N SER A 194 12.97 -7.95 32.14
CA SER A 194 12.89 -6.57 31.60
C SER A 194 14.19 -6.10 30.93
N ASN A 195 15.30 -6.81 31.15
CA ASN A 195 16.57 -6.65 30.44
C ASN A 195 16.61 -7.35 29.06
N ALA A 196 15.66 -8.23 28.70
CA ALA A 196 15.74 -9.04 27.49
C ALA A 196 15.48 -8.20 26.25
N ALA A 197 14.43 -7.36 26.26
CA ALA A 197 14.20 -6.39 25.18
C ALA A 197 15.37 -5.39 25.06
N ARG A 198 15.94 -4.95 26.20
CA ARG A 198 17.11 -4.03 26.22
C ARG A 198 18.40 -4.67 25.71
N GLN A 199 18.57 -5.98 25.87
CA GLN A 199 19.75 -6.73 25.45
C GLN A 199 19.55 -7.47 24.12
N HIS A 200 18.33 -7.44 23.54
CA HIS A 200 18.02 -8.14 22.30
C HIS A 200 18.68 -7.45 21.11
N LYS A 201 19.84 -7.97 20.66
CA LYS A 201 20.66 -7.30 19.66
C LYS A 201 19.93 -7.12 18.33
N GLY A 202 19.08 -8.08 17.94
CA GLY A 202 18.27 -7.96 16.72
C GLY A 202 17.30 -6.78 16.75
N LEU A 203 16.78 -6.43 17.93
CA LEU A 203 15.82 -5.34 18.09
C LEU A 203 16.54 -3.99 18.09
N HIS A 204 17.69 -3.90 18.77
CA HIS A 204 18.57 -2.73 18.72
C HIS A 204 19.02 -2.42 17.29
N VAL A 205 19.45 -3.44 16.55
CA VAL A 205 19.87 -3.31 15.15
C VAL A 205 18.73 -2.75 14.30
N MET A 206 17.49 -3.24 14.47
CA MET A 206 16.33 -2.70 13.76
C MET A 206 16.04 -1.24 14.14
N TRP A 207 16.11 -0.89 15.43
CA TRP A 207 15.90 0.49 15.89
C TRP A 207 16.93 1.48 15.36
N GLU A 208 18.19 1.08 15.32
CA GLU A 208 19.26 1.90 14.74
C GLU A 208 18.94 2.27 13.29
N TYR A 209 18.47 1.31 12.49
CA TYR A 209 18.11 1.56 11.09
C TYR A 209 16.87 2.42 10.92
N LEU A 210 15.83 2.21 11.71
CA LEU A 210 14.64 3.05 11.65
C LEU A 210 15.00 4.52 11.98
N SER A 211 15.90 4.73 12.95
CA SER A 211 16.37 6.06 13.33
C SER A 211 17.24 6.71 12.25
N THR A 212 18.17 5.98 11.62
CA THR A 212 19.01 6.53 10.56
C THR A 212 18.22 6.83 9.28
N TYR A 213 17.26 5.97 8.92
CA TYR A 213 16.39 6.18 7.76
C TYR A 213 15.52 7.43 7.92
N SER A 214 15.02 7.69 9.14
CA SER A 214 14.30 8.92 9.46
C SER A 214 15.14 10.17 9.21
N LYS A 215 16.44 10.15 9.55
CA LYS A 215 17.35 11.30 9.36
C LYS A 215 17.73 11.53 7.90
N ALA A 216 17.91 10.47 7.12
CA ALA A 216 18.24 10.57 5.70
C ALA A 216 17.08 11.15 4.86
N ALA A 217 15.83 10.89 5.26
CA ALA A 217 14.64 11.47 4.62
C ALA A 217 14.56 13.00 4.82
N ASP A 218 15.04 13.53 5.95
CA ASP A 218 15.05 14.97 6.26
C ASP A 218 16.11 15.74 5.47
N ALA A 219 17.17 15.08 4.99
CA ALA A 219 18.23 15.68 4.18
C ALA A 219 17.98 15.61 2.65
N ASN A 220 17.19 14.63 2.17
CA ASN A 220 16.99 14.32 0.74
C ASN A 220 15.65 14.81 0.17
N THR A 221 15.15 15.98 0.60
CA THR A 221 14.03 16.66 -0.09
C THR A 221 14.33 17.08 -1.53
N THR A 222 15.55 16.82 -2.03
CA THR A 222 16.15 17.32 -3.26
C THR A 222 16.68 16.26 -4.25
N THR A 223 16.48 14.96 -4.07
CA THR A 223 16.99 13.97 -5.05
C THR A 223 15.94 13.00 -5.58
N GLY A 224 15.78 13.05 -6.90
CA GLY A 224 14.92 12.20 -7.71
C GLY A 224 15.14 10.71 -7.53
N GLY A 225 14.03 10.01 -7.38
CA GLY A 225 13.94 8.57 -7.29
C GLY A 225 12.51 8.18 -6.98
N THR A 226 12.05 7.07 -7.55
CA THR A 226 10.70 6.48 -7.45
C THR A 226 10.25 6.07 -6.04
N LYS A 227 10.92 6.53 -4.97
CA LYS A 227 10.59 6.21 -3.59
C LYS A 227 9.46 7.11 -3.11
N LEU A 228 8.31 6.52 -2.82
CA LEU A 228 7.26 7.16 -2.01
C LEU A 228 7.92 7.50 -0.66
N TYR A 229 7.99 8.79 -0.33
CA TYR A 229 8.61 9.27 0.89
C TYR A 229 7.80 8.79 2.09
N TYR A 230 8.32 7.79 2.78
CA TYR A 230 7.78 7.32 4.05
C TYR A 230 8.70 7.81 5.16
N ARG A 231 8.27 8.87 5.85
CA ARG A 231 8.87 9.30 7.13
C ARG A 231 8.23 8.48 8.25
N ILE A 232 9.03 7.70 8.97
CA ILE A 232 8.64 7.21 10.30
C ILE A 232 9.24 8.21 11.28
N ASP A 233 8.41 9.06 11.87
CA ASP A 233 8.86 9.94 12.94
C ASP A 233 9.13 9.08 14.19
N PHE A 234 10.36 9.13 14.69
CA PHE A 234 10.75 8.38 15.88
C PHE A 234 9.93 8.78 17.11
N ALA A 235 9.54 10.06 17.22
CA ALA A 235 8.68 10.52 18.31
C ALA A 235 7.30 9.84 18.24
N ASP A 236 6.70 9.80 17.05
CA ASP A 236 5.43 9.12 16.80
C ASP A 236 5.54 7.60 17.03
N TYR A 237 6.67 7.00 16.70
CA TYR A 237 6.95 5.60 17.03
C TYR A 237 6.93 5.35 18.55
N MET A 238 7.61 6.17 19.33
CA MET A 238 7.71 5.98 20.78
C MET A 238 6.38 6.30 21.49
N VAL A 239 5.65 7.31 21.02
CA VAL A 239 4.31 7.67 21.56
C VAL A 239 3.35 6.50 21.39
N SER A 240 3.20 6.00 20.15
CA SER A 240 2.31 4.88 19.85
C SER A 240 2.70 3.58 20.57
N LEU A 241 4.01 3.31 20.74
CA LEU A 241 4.47 2.19 21.56
C LEU A 241 4.07 2.36 23.03
N GLY A 242 4.27 3.56 23.60
CA GLY A 242 3.86 3.86 24.97
C GLY A 242 2.36 3.71 25.20
N GLU A 243 1.54 4.14 24.24
CA GLU A 243 0.08 3.94 24.24
C GLU A 243 -0.28 2.45 24.22
N ARG A 244 0.40 1.63 23.41
CA ARG A 244 0.22 0.16 23.39
C ARG A 244 0.61 -0.48 24.72
N CYS A 245 1.79 -0.18 25.26
CA CYS A 245 2.25 -0.72 26.55
C CYS A 245 1.26 -0.35 27.68
N SER A 246 0.78 0.88 27.70
CA SER A 246 -0.24 1.35 28.65
C SER A 246 -1.56 0.58 28.52
N ALA A 247 -2.02 0.37 27.29
CA ALA A 247 -3.24 -0.37 27.01
C ALA A 247 -3.11 -1.87 27.36
N VAL A 248 -1.96 -2.50 27.07
CA VAL A 248 -1.66 -3.87 27.48
C VAL A 248 -1.63 -3.99 29.00
N GLY A 249 -0.94 -3.08 29.70
CA GLY A 249 -0.90 -3.07 31.16
C GLY A 249 -2.28 -2.88 31.80
N PHE A 250 -3.17 -2.11 31.17
CA PHE A 250 -4.57 -2.00 31.59
C PHE A 250 -5.30 -3.36 31.48
N VAL A 251 -5.10 -4.10 30.38
CA VAL A 251 -5.73 -5.41 30.16
C VAL A 251 -5.16 -6.49 31.06
N GLU A 252 -3.85 -6.49 31.31
CA GLU A 252 -3.20 -7.41 32.25
C GLU A 252 -3.67 -7.20 33.70
N GLY A 253 -4.15 -5.99 34.04
CA GLY A 253 -4.75 -5.68 35.33
C GLY A 253 -6.23 -6.02 35.46
N LEU A 254 -6.90 -6.45 34.39
CA LEU A 254 -8.33 -6.78 34.38
C LEU A 254 -8.56 -8.29 34.55
N ASP A 255 -9.53 -8.63 35.39
CA ASP A 255 -10.04 -10.00 35.47
C ASP A 255 -10.86 -10.34 34.22
N ARG A 256 -10.75 -11.57 33.71
CA ARG A 256 -11.47 -12.05 32.50
C ARG A 256 -12.98 -11.82 32.57
N ASN A 257 -13.58 -11.95 33.75
CA ASN A 257 -15.02 -11.74 33.98
C ASN A 257 -15.46 -10.27 33.84
N GLU A 258 -14.53 -9.33 33.84
CA GLU A 258 -14.79 -7.90 33.75
C GLU A 258 -14.66 -7.35 32.32
N TYR A 259 -14.16 -8.16 31.37
CA TYR A 259 -13.92 -7.72 29.98
C TYR A 259 -15.17 -7.11 29.35
N ARG A 260 -16.33 -7.72 29.55
CA ARG A 260 -17.59 -7.19 28.99
C ARG A 260 -17.95 -5.81 29.57
N LYS A 261 -17.74 -5.60 30.86
CA LYS A 261 -17.98 -4.30 31.52
C LYS A 261 -16.96 -3.28 31.02
N ALA A 262 -15.68 -3.66 30.96
CA ALA A 262 -14.60 -2.83 30.46
C ALA A 262 -14.85 -2.39 29.00
N ILE A 263 -15.31 -3.30 28.13
CA ILE A 263 -15.67 -2.98 26.73
C ILE A 263 -16.78 -1.92 26.70
N THR A 264 -17.84 -2.09 27.49
CA THR A 264 -18.94 -1.10 27.55
C THR A 264 -18.48 0.25 28.08
N GLU A 265 -17.59 0.26 29.07
CA GLU A 265 -17.03 1.49 29.64
C GLU A 265 -16.13 2.22 28.64
N VAL A 266 -15.20 1.50 28.01
CA VAL A 266 -14.26 2.05 27.02
C VAL A 266 -15.02 2.61 25.81
N LYS A 267 -16.04 1.90 25.32
CA LYS A 267 -16.95 2.40 24.28
C LYS A 267 -17.67 3.68 24.73
N GLY A 268 -18.16 3.71 25.97
CA GLY A 268 -18.76 4.90 26.56
C GLY A 268 -17.80 6.09 26.65
N GLN A 269 -16.52 5.85 26.97
CA GLN A 269 -15.47 6.89 26.97
C GLN A 269 -15.27 7.49 25.57
N MET A 270 -15.26 6.64 24.53
CA MET A 270 -15.16 7.09 23.13
C MET A 270 -16.37 7.92 22.70
N GLU A 271 -17.59 7.46 23.01
CA GLU A 271 -18.83 8.17 22.69
C GLU A 271 -18.95 9.50 23.45
N ALA A 272 -18.53 9.54 24.71
CA ALA A 272 -18.47 10.76 25.52
C ALA A 272 -17.46 11.76 24.95
N ALA A 273 -16.29 11.30 24.48
CA ALA A 273 -15.30 12.17 23.82
C ALA A 273 -15.88 12.81 22.55
N ILE A 274 -16.56 12.01 21.71
CA ILE A 274 -17.27 12.50 20.51
C ILE A 274 -18.29 13.57 20.89
N PHE A 275 -19.17 13.28 21.85
CA PHE A 275 -20.25 14.17 22.27
C PHE A 275 -19.71 15.49 22.85
N ASN A 276 -18.73 15.42 23.75
CA ASN A 276 -18.13 16.59 24.39
C ASN A 276 -17.42 17.49 23.37
N ARG A 277 -16.76 16.89 22.38
CA ARG A 277 -16.10 17.62 21.30
C ARG A 277 -17.11 18.33 20.40
N LEU A 278 -18.18 17.65 19.98
CA LEU A 278 -19.25 18.23 19.16
C LEU A 278 -19.93 19.41 19.87
N ASN A 279 -20.27 19.25 21.15
CA ASN A 279 -20.84 20.32 21.96
C ASN A 279 -19.89 21.51 22.10
N SER A 280 -18.59 21.27 22.27
CA SER A 280 -17.60 22.33 22.35
C SER A 280 -17.48 23.09 21.03
N LEU A 281 -17.48 22.39 19.90
CA LEU A 281 -17.49 22.99 18.56
C LEU A 281 -18.75 23.85 18.32
N ASP A 282 -19.92 23.38 18.70
CA ASP A 282 -21.16 24.13 18.48
C ASP A 282 -21.25 25.35 19.39
N LYS A 283 -20.79 25.25 20.65
CA LYS A 283 -20.59 26.42 21.52
C LYS A 283 -19.66 27.43 20.86
N TYR A 284 -18.52 26.99 20.32
CA TYR A 284 -17.57 27.88 19.63
C TYR A 284 -18.18 28.55 18.39
N LYS A 285 -18.88 27.80 17.53
CA LYS A 285 -19.58 28.37 16.37
C LYS A 285 -20.63 29.41 16.78
N SER A 286 -21.40 29.13 17.83
CA SER A 286 -22.41 30.06 18.34
C SER A 286 -21.78 31.33 18.91
N LEU A 287 -20.65 31.22 19.62
CA LEU A 287 -19.86 32.34 20.12
C LEU A 287 -19.29 33.18 18.98
N GLN A 288 -18.73 32.55 17.95
CA GLN A 288 -18.25 33.23 16.74
C GLN A 288 -19.39 33.96 16.03
N GLN A 289 -20.56 33.33 15.90
CA GLN A 289 -21.74 33.96 15.31
C GLN A 289 -22.26 35.14 16.16
N ARG A 290 -22.21 35.04 17.50
CA ARG A 290 -22.58 36.13 18.42
C ARG A 290 -21.58 37.29 18.34
N ARG A 291 -20.27 37.01 18.30
CA ARG A 291 -19.22 38.02 18.08
C ARG A 291 -19.46 38.80 16.78
N ARG A 292 -19.82 38.10 15.70
CA ARG A 292 -20.18 38.71 14.40
C ARG A 292 -21.43 39.60 14.46
N ARG A 293 -22.40 39.29 15.32
CA ARG A 293 -23.63 40.10 15.46
C ARG A 293 -23.44 41.38 16.28
N MET A 294 -22.47 41.40 17.20
CA MET A 294 -22.33 42.54 18.13
C MET A 294 -21.35 43.61 17.66
N SER A 295 -20.58 43.43 16.57
CA SER A 295 -19.60 44.43 16.08
C SER A 295 -18.67 45.01 17.18
N ILE A 296 -18.36 44.21 18.21
CA ILE A 296 -17.48 44.63 19.30
C ILE A 296 -16.08 44.06 19.05
N VAL A 297 -15.15 44.93 18.69
CA VAL A 297 -13.69 44.69 18.67
C VAL A 297 -13.10 44.95 20.08
N ALA A 298 -13.80 44.54 21.14
CA ALA A 298 -13.30 44.68 22.51
C ALA A 298 -12.97 43.29 23.09
N PRO A 299 -11.76 43.09 23.64
CA PRO A 299 -11.40 41.87 24.33
C PRO A 299 -12.13 41.88 25.68
N ILE A 300 -13.18 41.07 25.81
CA ILE A 300 -13.78 40.82 27.12
C ILE A 300 -12.89 39.79 27.82
N SER A 301 -12.42 40.16 29.02
CA SER A 301 -11.57 39.36 29.92
C SER A 301 -12.31 38.15 30.50
N ASP A 302 -12.71 37.22 29.64
CA ASP A 302 -13.20 35.91 30.08
C ASP A 302 -12.09 34.87 29.88
N LYS A 303 -11.89 34.07 30.92
CA LYS A 303 -10.73 33.20 31.19
C LYS A 303 -10.58 31.98 30.25
N GLY A 304 -10.64 32.19 28.94
CA GLY A 304 -10.39 31.15 27.95
C GLY A 304 -10.02 31.76 26.60
N SER A 305 -8.73 31.91 26.36
CA SER A 305 -8.17 32.29 25.07
C SER A 305 -8.55 31.27 23.98
N ALA A 306 -8.41 31.62 22.69
CA ALA A 306 -8.60 30.63 21.61
C ALA A 306 -7.68 29.40 21.77
N LEU A 307 -6.52 29.58 22.42
CA LEU A 307 -5.59 28.53 22.81
C LEU A 307 -6.24 27.50 23.76
N ASP A 308 -7.03 27.96 24.74
CA ASP A 308 -7.77 27.10 25.67
C ASP A 308 -8.88 26.28 24.98
N PHE A 309 -9.37 26.73 23.81
CA PHE A 309 -10.32 25.94 23.01
C PHE A 309 -9.63 24.83 22.19
N GLU A 310 -8.52 25.15 21.53
CA GLU A 310 -7.75 24.17 20.76
C GLU A 310 -7.16 23.10 21.67
N GLU A 311 -6.64 23.48 22.83
CA GLU A 311 -6.19 22.55 23.87
C GLU A 311 -7.31 21.61 24.33
N ARG A 312 -8.52 22.14 24.59
CA ARG A 312 -9.68 21.29 24.94
C ARG A 312 -10.05 20.30 23.85
N ILE A 313 -10.04 20.71 22.57
CA ILE A 313 -10.29 19.78 21.46
C ILE A 313 -9.20 18.69 21.42
N ALA A 314 -7.94 19.08 21.56
CA ALA A 314 -6.83 18.13 21.55
C ALA A 314 -6.92 17.10 22.69
N ILE A 315 -7.40 17.51 23.87
CA ILE A 315 -7.65 16.60 25.00
C ILE A 315 -8.73 15.58 24.65
N PHE A 316 -9.84 15.99 24.02
CA PHE A 316 -10.87 15.04 23.60
C PHE A 316 -10.36 14.05 22.54
N ASP A 317 -9.56 14.53 21.58
CA ASP A 317 -8.91 13.70 20.58
C ASP A 317 -7.95 12.67 21.21
N SER A 318 -7.15 13.08 22.19
CA SER A 318 -6.24 12.18 22.94
C SER A 318 -6.99 11.16 23.79
N ASN A 319 -8.06 11.57 24.49
CA ASN A 319 -8.89 10.67 25.28
C ASN A 319 -9.54 9.60 24.41
N PHE A 320 -10.03 9.98 23.23
CA PHE A 320 -10.57 9.04 22.25
C PHE A 320 -9.49 8.05 21.78
N ARG A 321 -8.31 8.54 21.39
CA ARG A 321 -7.17 7.71 20.96
C ARG A 321 -6.80 6.68 22.04
N ASN A 322 -6.64 7.11 23.29
CA ASN A 322 -6.33 6.24 24.41
C ASN A 322 -7.39 5.15 24.63
N ALA A 323 -8.68 5.49 24.55
CA ALA A 323 -9.76 4.51 24.67
C ALA A 323 -9.75 3.50 23.51
N LEU A 324 -9.45 3.94 22.28
CA LEU A 324 -9.31 3.06 21.12
C LEU A 324 -8.16 2.05 21.29
N PHE A 325 -7.02 2.49 21.83
CA PHE A 325 -5.91 1.58 22.16
C PHE A 325 -6.31 0.54 23.20
N LYS A 326 -7.05 0.92 24.26
CA LYS A 326 -7.58 -0.03 25.25
C LYS A 326 -8.51 -1.05 24.63
N LEU A 327 -9.46 -0.62 23.78
CA LEU A 327 -10.37 -1.53 23.08
C LEU A 327 -9.60 -2.53 22.21
N THR A 328 -8.58 -2.06 21.50
CA THR A 328 -7.71 -2.88 20.65
C THR A 328 -6.89 -3.87 21.48
N ALA A 329 -6.36 -3.44 22.63
CA ALA A 329 -5.63 -4.32 23.54
C ALA A 329 -6.52 -5.46 24.06
N ILE A 330 -7.77 -5.14 24.45
CA ILE A 330 -8.75 -6.14 24.87
C ILE A 330 -8.98 -7.16 23.75
N LEU A 331 -9.13 -6.70 22.49
CA LEU A 331 -9.36 -7.58 21.34
C LEU A 331 -8.16 -8.53 21.11
N VAL A 332 -6.94 -7.98 21.17
CA VAL A 332 -5.70 -8.73 20.92
C VAL A 332 -5.38 -9.73 22.03
N HIS A 333 -5.71 -9.41 23.30
CA HIS A 333 -5.45 -10.28 24.45
C HIS A 333 -6.54 -11.31 24.75
N ASN A 334 -7.69 -11.22 24.08
CA ASN A 334 -8.81 -12.17 24.25
C ASN A 334 -8.57 -13.53 23.55
N VAL A 335 -7.32 -14.03 23.56
CA VAL A 335 -6.83 -15.28 22.94
C VAL A 335 -6.49 -16.23 24.09
N ASP A 336 -7.01 -17.45 24.31
CA ASP A 336 -7.93 -18.37 23.64
C ASP A 336 -8.59 -19.24 24.73
N ASP A 337 -9.71 -19.89 24.39
CA ASP A 337 -10.23 -21.09 25.06
C ASP A 337 -10.32 -22.29 24.08
N SER A 338 -9.84 -22.15 22.83
CA SER A 338 -9.95 -23.20 21.81
C SER A 338 -9.00 -24.37 22.01
N GLU A 339 -7.83 -24.20 22.66
CA GLU A 339 -6.90 -25.30 22.90
C GLU A 339 -7.15 -26.04 24.23
N GLU A 340 -7.64 -25.36 25.28
CA GLU A 340 -7.97 -26.02 26.56
C GLU A 340 -9.35 -26.73 26.51
N ASN A 341 -10.34 -26.15 25.81
CA ASN A 341 -11.68 -26.77 25.72
C ASN A 341 -11.74 -27.96 24.76
N GLU A 342 -10.78 -28.18 23.85
CA GLU A 342 -10.80 -29.38 22.99
C GLU A 342 -10.56 -30.67 23.82
N HIS A 343 -9.83 -30.56 24.94
CA HIS A 343 -9.67 -31.64 25.91
C HIS A 343 -10.92 -31.85 26.79
N GLU A 344 -11.68 -30.79 27.08
CA GLU A 344 -12.91 -30.86 27.89
C GLU A 344 -14.16 -31.25 27.06
N LEU A 345 -14.20 -30.89 25.77
CA LEU A 345 -15.23 -31.27 24.79
C LEU A 345 -15.19 -32.77 24.47
N ARG A 346 -14.02 -33.43 24.58
CA ARG A 346 -13.92 -34.90 24.48
C ARG A 346 -14.53 -35.62 25.69
N PHE A 347 -14.65 -34.95 26.84
CA PHE A 347 -15.20 -35.54 28.07
C PHE A 347 -16.70 -35.24 28.25
N THR A 348 -17.24 -34.20 27.60
CA THR A 348 -18.62 -33.74 27.78
C THR A 348 -19.57 -34.12 26.63
N ALA A 349 -19.11 -34.83 25.60
CA ALA A 349 -19.94 -35.31 24.49
C ALA A 349 -20.88 -36.50 24.81
N ILE A 350 -21.32 -36.64 26.07
CA ILE A 350 -22.39 -37.57 26.48
C ILE A 350 -23.40 -36.81 27.33
N GLY A 351 -24.34 -36.13 26.67
CA GLY A 351 -25.62 -35.72 27.26
C GLY A 351 -25.81 -34.23 27.54
N GLY A 352 -26.53 -33.53 26.65
CA GLY A 352 -27.09 -32.20 26.94
C GLY A 352 -27.55 -31.45 25.69
N ALA A 353 -28.81 -31.01 25.67
CA ALA A 353 -29.49 -30.31 24.58
C ALA A 353 -28.94 -28.88 24.29
N PRO A 354 -29.28 -28.24 23.15
CA PRO A 354 -28.53 -27.13 22.58
C PRO A 354 -28.98 -25.77 23.16
N ASN A 355 -28.37 -25.34 24.26
CA ASN A 355 -28.26 -23.93 24.56
C ASN A 355 -26.98 -23.41 23.89
N GLY A 356 -27.11 -22.38 23.05
CA GLY A 356 -26.11 -21.91 22.09
C GLY A 356 -24.65 -22.10 22.52
N THR A 357 -23.90 -22.81 21.69
CA THR A 357 -22.49 -23.16 21.88
C THR A 357 -21.65 -21.91 22.24
N PRO A 358 -20.69 -22.00 23.19
CA PRO A 358 -19.80 -20.90 23.60
C PRO A 358 -19.17 -20.13 22.43
N SER A 359 -18.76 -20.87 21.39
CA SER A 359 -18.20 -20.34 20.13
C SER A 359 -19.10 -19.31 19.41
N GLN A 360 -20.43 -19.38 19.52
CA GLN A 360 -21.32 -18.39 18.88
C GLN A 360 -21.37 -17.05 19.64
N LYS A 361 -21.16 -17.06 20.96
CA LYS A 361 -21.19 -15.84 21.79
C LYS A 361 -19.86 -15.07 21.71
N GLU A 362 -18.73 -15.78 21.65
CA GLU A 362 -17.40 -15.18 21.49
C GLU A 362 -17.25 -14.47 20.14
N ASN A 363 -17.73 -15.12 19.07
CA ASN A 363 -17.79 -14.51 17.73
C ASN A 363 -18.66 -13.24 17.67
N ALA A 364 -19.65 -13.08 18.56
CA ALA A 364 -20.49 -11.89 18.60
C ALA A 364 -19.79 -10.71 19.30
N LEU A 365 -19.00 -10.98 20.35
CA LEU A 365 -18.23 -9.97 21.06
C LEU A 365 -17.10 -9.42 20.18
N ASP A 366 -16.36 -10.31 19.52
CA ASP A 366 -15.29 -9.93 18.59
C ASP A 366 -15.84 -9.07 17.45
N ARG A 367 -17.02 -9.40 16.90
CA ARG A 367 -17.71 -8.56 15.90
C ARG A 367 -18.10 -7.19 16.44
N GLU A 368 -18.63 -7.10 17.66
CA GLU A 368 -18.99 -5.81 18.26
C GLU A 368 -17.74 -4.93 18.45
N MET A 369 -16.64 -5.51 18.92
CA MET A 369 -15.39 -4.80 19.15
C MET A 369 -14.76 -4.33 17.83
N VAL A 370 -14.70 -5.20 16.82
CA VAL A 370 -14.21 -4.85 15.49
C VAL A 370 -15.07 -3.75 14.87
N HIS A 371 -16.40 -3.84 15.00
CA HIS A 371 -17.30 -2.79 14.54
C HIS A 371 -17.06 -1.46 15.27
N ALA A 372 -16.93 -1.46 16.60
CA ALA A 372 -16.64 -0.23 17.35
C ALA A 372 -15.28 0.38 16.98
N MET A 373 -14.24 -0.45 16.84
CA MET A 373 -12.89 -0.04 16.45
C MET A 373 -12.84 0.53 15.03
N ALA A 374 -13.65 0.01 14.11
CA ALA A 374 -13.73 0.52 12.75
C ALA A 374 -14.60 1.79 12.66
N TRP A 375 -15.81 1.81 13.25
CA TRP A 375 -16.82 2.85 12.98
C TRP A 375 -16.75 4.10 13.87
N LEU A 376 -16.30 3.98 15.12
CA LEU A 376 -16.24 5.13 16.03
C LEU A 376 -15.24 6.21 15.57
N PRO A 377 -14.04 5.87 15.04
CA PRO A 377 -13.10 6.88 14.52
C PRO A 377 -13.70 7.77 13.41
N ILE A 378 -14.63 7.26 12.59
CA ILE A 378 -15.26 8.04 11.52
C ILE A 378 -16.21 9.10 12.08
N LYS A 379 -16.89 8.81 13.19
CA LYS A 379 -17.70 9.82 13.89
C LYS A 379 -16.85 11.00 14.39
N MET A 380 -15.55 10.76 14.56
CA MET A 380 -14.56 11.72 15.02
C MET A 380 -13.42 11.88 14.00
N PHE A 381 -13.79 12.34 12.80
CA PHE A 381 -12.90 12.37 11.64
C PHE A 381 -11.84 13.48 11.70
N THR A 382 -10.83 13.32 12.56
CA THR A 382 -9.68 14.22 12.74
C THR A 382 -8.36 13.51 12.44
N THR A 383 -7.29 14.28 12.23
CA THR A 383 -5.95 13.75 11.88
C THR A 383 -5.42 12.80 12.97
N THR A 384 -5.45 13.26 14.23
CA THR A 384 -4.95 12.56 15.41
C THR A 384 -5.69 11.24 15.67
N VAL A 385 -7.02 11.25 15.51
CA VAL A 385 -7.86 10.06 15.68
C VAL A 385 -7.63 9.08 14.55
N MET A 386 -7.49 9.55 13.31
CA MET A 386 -7.26 8.66 12.17
C MET A 386 -5.85 8.03 12.19
N GLU A 387 -4.84 8.76 12.66
CA GLU A 387 -3.50 8.19 12.93
C GLU A 387 -3.59 7.07 13.98
N GLY A 388 -4.20 7.34 15.13
CA GLY A 388 -4.39 6.32 16.18
C GLY A 388 -5.25 5.13 15.70
N ALA A 389 -6.25 5.37 14.86
CA ALA A 389 -7.09 4.31 14.30
C ALA A 389 -6.31 3.38 13.38
N ILE A 390 -5.47 3.88 12.48
CA ILE A 390 -4.61 3.02 11.63
C ILE A 390 -3.62 2.24 12.49
N GLU A 391 -3.04 2.85 13.51
CA GLU A 391 -2.13 2.14 14.42
C GLU A 391 -2.83 1.00 15.15
N CYS A 392 -4.07 1.22 15.59
CA CYS A 392 -4.91 0.20 16.22
C CYS A 392 -5.35 -0.89 15.22
N TRP A 393 -5.76 -0.52 14.00
CA TRP A 393 -6.14 -1.48 12.96
C TRP A 393 -4.97 -2.38 12.56
N CYS A 394 -3.78 -1.80 12.34
CA CYS A 394 -2.56 -2.56 12.07
C CYS A 394 -2.15 -3.43 13.27
N TRP A 395 -2.39 -2.98 14.50
CA TRP A 395 -2.13 -3.80 15.69
C TRP A 395 -3.07 -5.00 15.77
N ALA A 396 -4.38 -4.77 15.58
CA ALA A 396 -5.40 -5.83 15.59
C ALA A 396 -5.15 -6.88 14.51
N ILE A 397 -4.82 -6.46 13.27
CA ILE A 397 -4.51 -7.36 12.15
C ILE A 397 -3.31 -8.27 12.46
N ILE A 398 -2.28 -7.75 13.12
CA ILE A 398 -1.09 -8.52 13.48
C ILE A 398 -1.35 -9.41 14.70
N GLY A 399 -2.11 -8.90 15.68
CA GLY A 399 -2.38 -9.60 16.94
C GLY A 399 -3.40 -10.74 16.80
N ARG A 400 -4.39 -10.59 15.91
CA ARG A 400 -5.49 -11.55 15.66
C ARG A 400 -5.64 -11.79 14.15
N PRO A 401 -4.69 -12.48 13.49
CA PRO A 401 -4.69 -12.67 12.04
C PRO A 401 -5.93 -13.41 11.52
N GLU A 402 -6.61 -14.21 12.35
CA GLU A 402 -7.86 -14.89 12.02
C GLU A 402 -9.06 -13.94 11.89
N LEU A 403 -9.00 -12.75 12.50
CA LEU A 403 -9.99 -11.70 12.34
C LEU A 403 -9.65 -10.70 11.22
N GLU A 404 -8.50 -10.85 10.53
CA GLU A 404 -8.02 -9.88 9.54
C GLU A 404 -9.09 -9.54 8.49
N LEU A 405 -9.74 -10.56 7.92
CA LEU A 405 -10.76 -10.35 6.87
C LEU A 405 -11.97 -9.57 7.40
N LEU A 406 -12.42 -9.87 8.62
CA LEU A 406 -13.54 -9.18 9.28
C LEU A 406 -13.19 -7.71 9.56
N ILE A 407 -11.96 -7.46 10.03
CA ILE A 407 -11.47 -6.11 10.33
C ILE A 407 -11.41 -5.27 9.05
N VAL A 408 -10.82 -5.78 7.97
CA VAL A 408 -10.70 -5.01 6.72
C VAL A 408 -12.05 -4.79 6.06
N GLU A 409 -12.97 -5.75 6.13
CA GLU A 409 -14.33 -5.61 5.60
C GLU A 409 -15.07 -4.44 6.30
N GLU A 410 -15.03 -4.39 7.64
CA GLU A 410 -15.64 -3.29 8.39
C GLU A 410 -14.94 -1.95 8.10
N ILE A 411 -13.60 -1.92 8.02
CA ILE A 411 -12.85 -0.71 7.65
C ILE A 411 -13.29 -0.20 6.28
N TYR A 412 -13.43 -1.06 5.27
CA TYR A 412 -13.82 -0.62 3.93
C TYR A 412 -15.27 -0.13 3.85
N LYS A 413 -16.20 -0.75 4.59
CA LYS A 413 -17.57 -0.22 4.73
C LYS A 413 -17.59 1.18 5.33
N THR A 414 -16.67 1.49 6.24
CA THR A 414 -16.61 2.83 6.83
C THR A 414 -16.19 3.90 5.81
N TRP A 415 -15.38 3.55 4.81
CA TRP A 415 -15.05 4.47 3.73
C TRP A 415 -16.30 4.88 2.93
N GLU A 416 -17.20 3.93 2.63
CA GLU A 416 -18.48 4.23 1.99
C GLU A 416 -19.34 5.16 2.86
N LYS A 417 -19.32 4.96 4.18
CA LYS A 417 -20.00 5.85 5.12
C LYS A 417 -19.42 7.27 5.09
N ILE A 418 -18.10 7.43 5.03
CA ILE A 418 -17.41 8.72 4.91
C ILE A 418 -17.89 9.47 3.65
N ILE A 419 -18.04 8.77 2.52
CA ILE A 419 -18.56 9.32 1.26
C ILE A 419 -20.02 9.78 1.43
N SER A 420 -20.85 8.92 2.05
CA SER A 420 -22.27 9.21 2.31
C SER A 420 -22.44 10.42 3.24
N ASP A 421 -21.58 10.55 4.25
CA ASP A 421 -21.65 11.63 5.25
C ASP A 421 -20.93 12.92 4.80
N ARG A 422 -20.36 12.94 3.59
CA ARG A 422 -19.75 14.13 2.96
C ARG A 422 -18.59 14.71 3.77
N HIS A 423 -17.75 13.84 4.32
CA HIS A 423 -16.54 14.28 5.01
C HIS A 423 -15.42 14.62 4.02
N GLY A 424 -14.57 15.59 4.37
CA GLY A 424 -13.30 15.90 3.71
C GLY A 424 -13.32 15.94 2.18
N LEU A 425 -12.76 14.92 1.52
CA LEU A 425 -12.66 14.84 0.06
C LEU A 425 -14.03 14.81 -0.65
N TYR A 426 -15.07 14.39 0.05
CA TYR A 426 -16.44 14.37 -0.45
C TYR A 426 -17.30 15.47 0.19
N SER A 427 -16.67 16.47 0.81
CA SER A 427 -17.40 17.61 1.37
C SER A 427 -17.92 18.53 0.27
N ILE A 428 -19.05 19.18 0.56
CA ILE A 428 -19.69 20.09 -0.38
C ILE A 428 -18.90 21.40 -0.40
N ASP A 429 -18.46 21.79 -1.60
CA ASP A 429 -17.82 23.07 -1.84
C ASP A 429 -18.79 24.21 -1.50
N ARG A 430 -18.37 25.08 -0.60
CA ARG A 430 -19.16 26.26 -0.23
C ARG A 430 -18.81 27.38 -1.19
N PRO A 431 -19.80 28.11 -1.75
CA PRO A 431 -19.52 29.20 -2.65
C PRO A 431 -18.67 30.24 -1.92
N GLU A 432 -17.50 30.54 -2.48
CA GLU A 432 -16.65 31.60 -1.96
C GLU A 432 -17.28 32.96 -2.29
N PRO A 433 -17.18 33.94 -1.37
CA PRO A 433 -17.64 35.29 -1.64
C PRO A 433 -16.97 35.83 -2.90
N SER A 434 -17.72 36.46 -3.80
CA SER A 434 -17.09 37.21 -4.88
C SER A 434 -16.30 38.39 -4.28
N PRO A 435 -15.00 38.52 -4.58
CA PRO A 435 -14.21 39.67 -4.13
C PRO A 435 -14.68 40.98 -4.76
N LEU A 436 -15.48 40.92 -5.83
CA LEU A 436 -16.03 42.08 -6.54
C LEU A 436 -17.31 42.63 -5.89
N ALA A 437 -17.94 41.88 -4.98
CA ALA A 437 -19.15 42.30 -4.28
C ALA A 437 -19.14 41.83 -2.80
N PRO A 438 -18.18 42.31 -1.98
CA PRO A 438 -18.10 41.91 -0.59
C PRO A 438 -19.26 42.48 0.22
N SER A 439 -20.02 41.63 0.89
CA SER A 439 -20.95 42.08 1.94
C SER A 439 -20.16 42.45 3.21
N GLU A 440 -20.57 43.49 3.93
CA GLU A 440 -19.96 43.92 5.22
C GLU A 440 -19.80 42.77 6.25
N LYS A 441 -20.62 41.72 6.15
CA LYS A 441 -20.62 40.57 7.08
C LYS A 441 -19.80 39.37 6.59
N GLN A 442 -19.12 39.47 5.45
CA GLN A 442 -18.51 38.33 4.77
C GLN A 442 -16.97 38.39 4.81
N GLU A 443 -16.35 37.43 5.49
CA GLU A 443 -14.89 37.29 5.53
C GLU A 443 -14.38 36.72 4.20
N LEU A 444 -13.56 37.50 3.49
CA LEU A 444 -12.84 37.11 2.26
C LEU A 444 -11.60 36.25 2.59
N LYS A 445 -11.81 35.12 3.26
CA LYS A 445 -10.76 34.14 3.53
C LYS A 445 -11.09 32.82 2.85
N PRO A 446 -10.10 32.16 2.22
CA PRO A 446 -10.31 30.84 1.63
C PRO A 446 -10.70 29.86 2.72
N LYS A 447 -11.61 28.94 2.41
CA LYS A 447 -12.11 27.93 3.35
C LYS A 447 -11.82 26.53 2.82
N PRO A 448 -10.56 26.07 2.92
CA PRO A 448 -10.20 24.76 2.42
C PRO A 448 -10.94 23.64 3.15
N PRO A 449 -11.29 22.54 2.46
CA PRO A 449 -11.84 21.35 3.08
C PRO A 449 -10.79 20.64 3.95
N SER A 450 -11.25 19.99 5.02
CA SER A 450 -10.36 19.17 5.87
C SER A 450 -10.07 17.82 5.21
N VAL A 451 -8.97 17.75 4.48
CA VAL A 451 -8.57 16.57 3.69
C VAL A 451 -7.53 15.68 4.37
N ASN A 452 -6.90 16.16 5.44
CA ASN A 452 -5.80 15.44 6.10
C ASN A 452 -6.17 14.05 6.65
N PRO A 453 -7.35 13.83 7.28
CA PRO A 453 -7.72 12.48 7.71
C PRO A 453 -7.92 11.52 6.53
N HIS A 454 -8.44 11.99 5.39
CA HIS A 454 -8.50 11.20 4.16
C HIS A 454 -7.11 10.92 3.59
N ARG A 455 -6.16 11.84 3.71
CA ARG A 455 -4.77 11.63 3.27
C ARG A 455 -4.11 10.49 4.03
N ILE A 456 -4.35 10.42 5.33
CA ILE A 456 -3.88 9.34 6.21
C ILE A 456 -4.57 8.01 5.87
N PHE A 457 -5.90 8.00 5.72
CA PHE A 457 -6.64 6.80 5.35
C PHE A 457 -6.26 6.31 3.94
N LEU A 458 -6.11 7.20 2.96
CA LEU A 458 -5.68 6.83 1.61
C LEU A 458 -4.27 6.20 1.63
N LYS A 459 -3.35 6.72 2.44
CA LYS A 459 -2.03 6.11 2.60
C LYS A 459 -2.13 4.67 3.11
N PHE A 460 -3.03 4.39 4.06
CA PHE A 460 -3.31 3.02 4.50
C PHE A 460 -3.86 2.16 3.35
N ILE A 461 -4.83 2.66 2.58
CA ILE A 461 -5.37 1.94 1.42
C ILE A 461 -4.28 1.64 0.38
N GLU A 462 -3.39 2.58 0.09
CA GLU A 462 -2.26 2.38 -0.84
C GLU A 462 -1.33 1.25 -0.38
N GLU A 463 -0.94 1.27 0.89
CA GLU A 463 -0.11 0.20 1.48
C GLU A 463 -0.82 -1.16 1.41
N ARG A 464 -2.13 -1.20 1.66
CA ARG A 464 -2.93 -2.43 1.54
C ARG A 464 -3.05 -2.92 0.10
N VAL A 465 -3.29 -2.06 -0.89
CA VAL A 465 -3.34 -2.46 -2.31
C VAL A 465 -2.03 -3.14 -2.70
N PHE A 466 -0.90 -2.55 -2.34
CA PHE A 466 0.42 -3.08 -2.68
C PHE A 466 0.70 -4.45 -2.04
N LEU A 467 0.25 -4.67 -0.79
CA LEU A 467 0.37 -5.96 -0.11
C LEU A 467 -0.61 -7.02 -0.66
N CYS A 468 -1.88 -6.66 -0.81
CA CYS A 468 -2.97 -7.58 -1.13
C CYS A 468 -2.91 -8.10 -2.56
N MET A 469 -2.38 -7.30 -3.49
CA MET A 469 -2.08 -7.72 -4.86
C MET A 469 -1.34 -9.07 -4.92
N HIS A 470 -0.47 -9.35 -3.94
CA HIS A 470 0.28 -10.60 -3.82
C HIS A 470 -0.21 -11.52 -2.70
N LYS A 471 -0.87 -10.98 -1.66
CA LYS A 471 -1.26 -11.70 -0.45
C LYS A 471 -2.67 -12.30 -0.50
N ALA A 472 -3.70 -11.55 -0.93
CA ALA A 472 -5.09 -11.92 -0.70
C ALA A 472 -6.02 -11.42 -1.83
N ASP A 473 -6.71 -12.34 -2.50
CA ASP A 473 -7.61 -11.99 -3.62
C ASP A 473 -8.92 -11.38 -3.13
N ILE A 474 -9.54 -11.96 -2.09
CA ILE A 474 -10.82 -11.47 -1.54
C ILE A 474 -10.69 -10.02 -1.05
N GLU A 475 -9.61 -9.70 -0.33
CA GLU A 475 -9.38 -8.33 0.12
C GLU A 475 -9.14 -7.36 -1.04
N MET A 476 -8.45 -7.81 -2.08
CA MET A 476 -8.23 -7.00 -3.27
C MET A 476 -9.53 -6.77 -4.05
N GLU A 477 -10.45 -7.75 -4.10
CA GLU A 477 -11.79 -7.54 -4.66
C GLU A 477 -12.57 -6.48 -3.87
N MET A 478 -12.51 -6.49 -2.54
CA MET A 478 -13.12 -5.45 -1.71
C MET A 478 -12.51 -4.07 -1.96
N LEU A 479 -11.18 -3.99 -2.13
CA LEU A 479 -10.49 -2.75 -2.49
C LEU A 479 -10.88 -2.24 -3.88
N VAL A 480 -11.03 -3.13 -4.87
CA VAL A 480 -11.53 -2.79 -6.22
C VAL A 480 -12.95 -2.25 -6.16
N ASP A 481 -13.82 -2.89 -5.37
CA ASP A 481 -15.20 -2.43 -5.15
C ASP A 481 -15.23 -1.06 -4.46
N LEU A 482 -14.38 -0.85 -3.44
CA LEU A 482 -14.19 0.45 -2.79
C LEU A 482 -13.81 1.53 -3.81
N LEU A 483 -12.84 1.27 -4.70
CA LEU A 483 -12.45 2.20 -5.76
C LEU A 483 -13.62 2.50 -6.71
N HIS A 484 -14.36 1.47 -7.12
CA HIS A 484 -15.53 1.63 -7.99
C HIS A 484 -16.65 2.45 -7.36
N LYS A 485 -16.90 2.29 -6.07
CA LYS A 485 -17.93 3.04 -5.33
C LYS A 485 -17.50 4.48 -5.02
N SER A 486 -16.20 4.72 -4.92
CA SER A 486 -15.63 6.03 -4.64
C SER A 486 -15.60 6.96 -5.85
N LEU A 487 -15.47 6.40 -7.06
CA LEU A 487 -15.36 7.16 -8.30
C LEU A 487 -16.70 7.21 -9.06
N SER A 488 -16.96 8.33 -9.72
CA SER A 488 -18.20 8.58 -10.47
C SER A 488 -17.94 8.66 -11.98
N LEU A 489 -18.92 8.20 -12.77
CA LEU A 489 -19.01 8.49 -14.20
C LEU A 489 -19.70 9.83 -14.48
N ILE A 490 -20.54 10.28 -13.55
CA ILE A 490 -21.32 11.50 -13.69
C ILE A 490 -20.44 12.67 -13.26
N LEU A 491 -20.19 13.60 -14.19
CA LEU A 491 -19.60 14.91 -13.89
C LEU A 491 -20.56 15.69 -13.00
N GLU A 492 -20.03 16.41 -12.01
CA GLU A 492 -20.82 17.14 -11.02
C GLU A 492 -21.83 16.26 -10.27
N ASN A 493 -21.43 15.03 -9.92
CA ASN A 493 -22.31 14.05 -9.30
C ASN A 493 -23.09 14.65 -8.10
N PRO A 494 -24.42 14.82 -8.19
CA PRO A 494 -25.21 15.43 -7.11
C PRO A 494 -25.27 14.55 -5.86
N ARG A 495 -24.97 13.24 -5.99
CA ARG A 495 -25.05 12.23 -4.92
C ARG A 495 -23.73 11.91 -4.25
N ALA A 496 -22.58 12.36 -4.76
CA ALA A 496 -21.28 12.26 -4.10
C ALA A 496 -20.22 13.06 -4.89
N PRO A 497 -20.32 14.40 -4.93
CA PRO A 497 -19.30 15.19 -5.60
C PRO A 497 -18.01 15.13 -4.79
N MET A 498 -16.90 14.82 -5.45
CA MET A 498 -15.59 15.09 -4.87
C MET A 498 -15.37 16.60 -4.90
N THR A 499 -14.84 17.16 -3.81
CA THR A 499 -14.50 18.59 -3.75
C THR A 499 -13.59 18.96 -4.93
N LYS A 500 -13.89 20.12 -5.53
CA LYS A 500 -13.13 20.73 -6.63
C LYS A 500 -12.17 21.80 -6.10
N HIS A 501 -12.18 22.08 -4.79
CA HIS A 501 -11.31 23.04 -4.16
C HIS A 501 -9.83 22.66 -4.30
N ILE A 502 -8.96 23.64 -4.58
CA ILE A 502 -7.53 23.43 -4.85
C ILE A 502 -6.78 22.72 -3.71
N GLY A 503 -7.15 23.00 -2.46
CA GLY A 503 -6.60 22.33 -1.28
C GLY A 503 -6.78 20.80 -1.23
N ALA A 504 -7.67 20.24 -2.05
CA ALA A 504 -7.89 18.80 -2.16
C ALA A 504 -7.24 18.17 -3.41
N VAL A 505 -6.64 18.97 -4.30
CA VAL A 505 -6.13 18.54 -5.61
C VAL A 505 -5.16 17.36 -5.49
N GLY A 506 -4.17 17.46 -4.60
CA GLY A 506 -3.19 16.40 -4.45
C GLY A 506 -3.79 15.10 -3.92
N LEU A 507 -4.74 15.18 -2.99
CA LEU A 507 -5.43 13.99 -2.49
C LEU A 507 -6.30 13.33 -3.57
N ARG A 508 -7.04 14.14 -4.33
CA ARG A 508 -7.88 13.68 -5.45
C ARG A 508 -7.04 12.96 -6.50
N PHE A 509 -5.96 13.60 -6.97
CA PHE A 509 -5.08 13.02 -7.98
C PHE A 509 -4.27 11.83 -7.46
N ARG A 510 -3.95 11.79 -6.18
CA ARG A 510 -3.36 10.60 -5.53
C ARG A 510 -4.32 9.42 -5.55
N PHE A 511 -5.60 9.66 -5.27
CA PHE A 511 -6.63 8.63 -5.30
C PHE A 511 -6.84 8.05 -6.70
N VAL A 512 -7.01 8.91 -7.71
CA VAL A 512 -7.14 8.43 -9.11
C VAL A 512 -5.84 7.83 -9.66
N TYR A 513 -4.68 8.28 -9.17
CA TYR A 513 -3.39 7.64 -9.46
C TYR A 513 -3.35 6.20 -8.95
N LEU A 514 -3.74 5.95 -7.70
CA LEU A 514 -3.80 4.59 -7.14
C LEU A 514 -4.72 3.69 -7.97
N ALA A 515 -5.90 4.18 -8.32
CA ALA A 515 -6.86 3.42 -9.12
C ALA A 515 -6.30 3.10 -10.52
N LEU A 516 -5.65 4.07 -11.17
CA LEU A 516 -5.03 3.86 -12.48
C LEU A 516 -3.82 2.92 -12.41
N TYR A 517 -3.02 3.02 -11.35
CA TYR A 517 -1.90 2.12 -11.11
C TYR A 517 -2.39 0.67 -11.02
N LEU A 518 -3.48 0.42 -10.30
CA LEU A 518 -4.10 -0.89 -10.20
C LEU A 518 -4.58 -1.39 -11.57
N VAL A 519 -5.22 -0.53 -12.38
CA VAL A 519 -5.63 -0.87 -13.75
C VAL A 519 -4.44 -1.28 -14.63
N GLN A 520 -3.29 -0.61 -14.48
CA GLN A 520 -2.07 -0.89 -15.25
C GLN A 520 -1.25 -2.06 -14.71
N SER A 521 -1.41 -2.41 -13.42
CA SER A 521 -0.66 -3.49 -12.77
C SER A 521 -0.89 -4.88 -13.39
N GLY A 522 -1.94 -5.03 -14.21
CA GLY A 522 -2.35 -6.32 -14.79
C GLY A 522 -3.11 -7.22 -13.81
N TYR A 523 -3.36 -6.77 -12.57
CA TYR A 523 -4.15 -7.53 -11.60
C TYR A 523 -5.59 -7.76 -12.08
N LEU A 524 -6.24 -6.70 -12.58
CA LEU A 524 -7.59 -6.79 -13.13
C LEU A 524 -7.55 -7.46 -14.50
N ALA A 525 -8.29 -8.56 -14.64
CA ALA A 525 -8.54 -9.20 -15.92
C ALA A 525 -9.14 -8.20 -16.92
N ASP A 526 -8.78 -8.35 -18.18
CA ASP A 526 -9.33 -7.52 -19.25
C ASP A 526 -10.83 -7.79 -19.39
N GLY A 527 -11.64 -6.77 -19.09
CA GLY A 527 -13.09 -6.91 -19.01
C GLY A 527 -13.78 -5.61 -18.65
N VAL A 528 -15.10 -5.69 -18.50
CA VAL A 528 -15.97 -4.51 -18.27
C VAL A 528 -15.59 -3.77 -17.00
N SER A 529 -15.25 -4.48 -15.92
CA SER A 529 -14.87 -3.84 -14.65
C SER A 529 -13.62 -2.95 -14.80
N LYS A 530 -12.58 -3.44 -15.48
CA LYS A 530 -11.34 -2.71 -15.76
C LYS A 530 -11.60 -1.48 -16.65
N PHE A 531 -12.40 -1.65 -17.70
CA PHE A 531 -12.79 -0.55 -18.59
C PHE A 531 -13.60 0.52 -17.84
N LEU A 532 -14.63 0.09 -17.11
CA LEU A 532 -15.49 0.97 -16.34
C LEU A 532 -14.71 1.76 -15.29
N LEU A 533 -13.76 1.11 -14.62
CA LEU A 533 -12.89 1.78 -13.65
C LEU A 533 -12.04 2.85 -14.35
N ARG A 534 -11.44 2.54 -15.50
CA ARG A 534 -10.68 3.50 -16.31
C ARG A 534 -11.54 4.69 -16.73
N GLU A 535 -12.77 4.46 -17.15
CA GLU A 535 -13.68 5.54 -17.52
C GLU A 535 -14.05 6.42 -16.32
N LYS A 536 -14.38 5.83 -15.18
CA LYS A 536 -14.60 6.55 -13.91
C LYS A 536 -13.40 7.39 -13.49
N ILE A 537 -12.18 6.86 -13.65
CA ILE A 537 -10.94 7.59 -13.36
C ILE A 537 -10.85 8.86 -14.22
N TYR A 538 -11.07 8.74 -15.53
CA TYR A 538 -11.00 9.90 -16.43
C TYR A 538 -12.10 10.92 -16.14
N HIS A 539 -13.35 10.47 -15.96
CA HIS A 539 -14.45 11.38 -15.61
C HIS A 539 -14.21 12.08 -14.27
N THR A 540 -13.69 11.37 -13.27
CA THR A 540 -13.32 11.97 -11.99
C THR A 540 -12.15 12.94 -12.13
N ALA A 541 -11.22 12.73 -13.05
CA ALA A 541 -10.16 13.70 -13.33
C ALA A 541 -10.71 14.94 -14.07
N PHE A 542 -11.61 14.76 -15.04
CA PHE A 542 -12.27 15.86 -15.75
C PHE A 542 -13.14 16.72 -14.84
N ASP A 543 -13.87 16.10 -13.90
CA ASP A 543 -14.73 16.82 -12.96
C ASP A 543 -13.98 17.90 -12.16
N TYR A 544 -12.66 17.75 -11.95
CA TYR A 544 -11.84 18.79 -11.32
C TYR A 544 -11.74 20.07 -12.17
N PHE A 545 -11.64 19.94 -13.49
CA PHE A 545 -11.44 21.06 -14.42
C PHE A 545 -12.73 21.81 -14.77
N THR A 546 -13.86 21.43 -14.19
CA THR A 546 -15.17 22.06 -14.44
C THR A 546 -15.41 23.33 -13.63
N VAL A 547 -14.51 23.67 -12.70
CA VAL A 547 -14.59 24.88 -11.86
C VAL A 547 -13.48 25.86 -12.20
N ASP A 548 -13.74 27.14 -11.97
CA ASP A 548 -12.77 28.21 -12.15
C ASP A 548 -11.47 27.95 -11.36
N HIS A 549 -10.34 28.42 -11.89
CA HIS A 549 -9.04 28.18 -11.28
C HIS A 549 -8.82 29.08 -10.05
N HIS A 550 -8.55 28.48 -8.88
CA HIS A 550 -8.32 29.20 -7.62
C HIS A 550 -6.84 29.21 -7.22
N CYS A 551 -6.38 30.26 -6.54
CA CYS A 551 -5.02 30.32 -6.01
C CYS A 551 -4.78 29.22 -4.96
N PRO A 552 -3.61 28.54 -4.96
CA PRO A 552 -3.31 27.51 -3.97
C PRO A 552 -3.43 28.01 -2.54
N THR A 553 -4.09 27.22 -1.68
CA THR A 553 -4.28 27.53 -0.25
C THR A 553 -3.38 26.68 0.67
N GLN A 554 -2.64 25.73 0.11
CA GLN A 554 -1.78 24.82 0.86
C GLN A 554 -0.50 25.50 1.34
N THR A 555 0.20 24.88 2.29
CA THR A 555 1.57 25.24 2.62
C THR A 555 2.52 24.92 1.47
N HIS A 556 3.71 25.54 1.47
CA HIS A 556 4.71 25.34 0.41
C HIS A 556 5.08 23.85 0.20
N ASN A 557 5.30 23.11 1.29
CA ASN A 557 5.68 21.70 1.25
C ASN A 557 4.53 20.79 0.76
N GLU A 558 3.30 21.08 1.19
CA GLU A 558 2.11 20.36 0.73
C GLU A 558 1.86 20.60 -0.75
N LEU A 559 1.97 21.85 -1.23
CA LEU A 559 1.86 22.18 -2.64
C LEU A 559 2.92 21.44 -3.47
N ARG A 560 4.18 21.42 -3.01
CA ARG A 560 5.25 20.67 -3.68
C ARG A 560 4.93 19.17 -3.80
N SER A 561 4.36 18.58 -2.75
CA SER A 561 3.95 17.17 -2.73
C SER A 561 2.77 16.90 -3.66
N ASP A 562 1.79 17.80 -3.69
CA ASP A 562 0.61 17.71 -4.53
C ASP A 562 0.99 17.85 -6.02
N ILE A 563 1.93 18.75 -6.38
CA ILE A 563 2.51 18.87 -7.73
C ILE A 563 3.21 17.57 -8.15
N ARG A 564 4.03 16.96 -7.28
CA ARG A 564 4.67 15.67 -7.58
C ARG A 564 3.65 14.57 -7.85
N THR A 565 2.51 14.59 -7.15
CA THR A 565 1.43 13.64 -7.36
C THR A 565 0.79 13.83 -8.74
N LEU A 566 0.52 15.07 -9.15
CA LEU A 566 0.02 15.39 -10.48
C LEU A 566 0.99 14.95 -11.58
N ILE A 567 2.30 15.19 -11.41
CA ILE A 567 3.34 14.74 -12.35
C ILE A 567 3.34 13.21 -12.47
N ARG A 568 3.28 12.48 -11.34
CA ARG A 568 3.20 11.01 -11.36
C ARG A 568 1.96 10.51 -12.07
N PHE A 569 0.81 11.14 -11.84
CA PHE A 569 -0.42 10.82 -12.54
C PHE A 569 -0.31 11.10 -14.04
N PHE A 570 0.25 12.25 -14.43
CA PHE A 570 0.53 12.59 -15.82
C PHE A 570 1.39 11.52 -16.49
N SER A 571 2.51 11.12 -15.89
CA SER A 571 3.39 10.09 -16.44
C SER A 571 2.69 8.73 -16.58
N LEU A 572 1.82 8.39 -15.63
CA LEU A 572 1.05 7.14 -15.65
C LEU A 572 0.02 7.14 -16.79
N VAL A 573 -0.73 8.24 -16.96
CA VAL A 573 -1.66 8.44 -18.08
C VAL A 573 -0.91 8.47 -19.42
N HIS A 574 0.26 9.12 -19.45
CA HIS A 574 1.11 9.18 -20.63
C HIS A 574 1.59 7.78 -21.05
N GLY A 575 1.88 6.89 -20.09
CA GLY A 575 2.23 5.49 -20.35
C GLY A 575 1.11 4.63 -20.98
N GLU A 576 -0.17 5.00 -20.87
CA GLU A 576 -1.30 4.17 -21.35
C GLU A 576 -1.37 3.94 -22.86
N LYS A 577 -0.62 4.72 -23.66
CA LYS A 577 -0.60 4.60 -25.12
C LYS A 577 -0.28 3.16 -25.60
N LYS A 578 0.50 2.40 -24.80
CA LYS A 578 0.84 1.01 -25.09
C LYS A 578 -0.35 0.06 -24.90
N PHE A 579 -1.14 0.24 -23.84
CA PHE A 579 -2.25 -0.65 -23.49
C PHE A 579 -3.54 -0.44 -24.29
N CYS A 580 -3.77 0.77 -24.83
CA CYS A 580 -4.95 1.03 -25.67
C CYS A 580 -4.81 0.47 -27.09
N ASN A 581 -3.57 0.29 -27.56
CA ASN A 581 -3.28 -0.32 -28.87
C ASN A 581 -3.40 -1.86 -28.82
N ASP A 582 -3.13 -2.47 -27.66
CA ASP A 582 -3.33 -3.89 -27.39
C ASP A 582 -4.78 -4.17 -26.96
N SER A 583 -5.74 -3.96 -27.88
CA SER A 583 -7.11 -4.44 -27.69
C SER A 583 -7.16 -5.97 -27.91
N PRO A 584 -7.93 -6.76 -27.13
CA PRO A 584 -7.90 -8.22 -27.10
C PRO A 584 -8.52 -8.93 -28.33
N ALA A 585 -8.52 -8.29 -29.50
CA ALA A 585 -9.10 -8.82 -30.74
C ALA A 585 -8.06 -9.30 -31.76
N ALA A 586 -6.80 -9.50 -31.36
CA ALA A 586 -5.71 -9.88 -32.28
C ALA A 586 -4.81 -11.03 -31.78
N THR A 587 -5.33 -11.92 -30.93
CA THR A 587 -4.67 -13.20 -30.65
C THR A 587 -5.53 -14.33 -31.18
N ASP A 588 -5.36 -14.63 -32.46
CA ASP A 588 -5.52 -15.97 -33.01
C ASP A 588 -4.40 -16.23 -34.02
N GLY A 589 -3.48 -17.13 -33.63
CA GLY A 589 -2.82 -18.04 -34.57
C GLY A 589 -1.72 -17.51 -35.50
N SER A 590 -0.63 -16.96 -34.97
CA SER A 590 0.74 -17.27 -35.45
C SER A 590 1.75 -16.52 -34.59
N SER A 591 2.56 -17.25 -33.82
CA SER A 591 3.71 -16.68 -33.13
C SER A 591 4.77 -16.23 -34.15
N PRO A 592 5.34 -15.03 -34.02
CA PRO A 592 6.74 -14.84 -34.28
C PRO A 592 7.45 -14.58 -32.96
N ILE A 593 8.48 -15.37 -32.73
CA ILE A 593 9.49 -15.14 -31.69
C ILE A 593 10.13 -13.79 -32.00
N SER A 594 9.94 -12.80 -31.14
CA SER A 594 10.81 -11.62 -31.06
C SER A 594 11.06 -11.25 -29.61
N ASN A 595 12.28 -11.54 -29.17
CA ASN A 595 12.92 -11.05 -27.95
C ASN A 595 13.02 -9.52 -27.96
N GLY A 596 12.90 -8.91 -26.78
CA GLY A 596 13.46 -7.58 -26.49
C GLY A 596 12.49 -6.58 -25.87
N LEU A 597 12.20 -6.71 -24.57
CA LEU A 597 11.83 -5.56 -23.74
C LEU A 597 13.06 -5.15 -22.93
N ASN A 598 13.83 -4.22 -23.49
CA ASN A 598 14.62 -3.29 -22.70
C ASN A 598 13.71 -2.12 -22.34
N ASN A 599 13.56 -1.85 -21.05
CA ASN A 599 13.36 -0.52 -20.52
C ASN A 599 13.83 -0.55 -19.06
N GLU A 600 15.14 -0.37 -18.91
CA GLU A 600 15.74 0.10 -17.68
C GLU A 600 15.21 1.51 -17.36
N ALA A 601 14.75 1.67 -16.12
CA ALA A 601 15.08 2.83 -15.33
C ALA A 601 15.25 2.36 -13.89
N ILE A 602 16.46 2.60 -13.38
CA ILE A 602 17.03 2.23 -12.07
C ILE A 602 17.59 0.80 -12.02
N ASP A 603 18.77 0.64 -12.62
CA ASP A 603 19.73 -0.40 -12.24
C ASP A 603 20.96 0.29 -11.64
N ALA A 604 21.27 -0.06 -10.40
CA ALA A 604 22.61 0.08 -9.84
C ALA A 604 22.89 -1.18 -9.03
N VAL A 605 24.01 -1.82 -9.38
CA VAL A 605 24.60 -3.02 -8.79
C VAL A 605 24.08 -4.35 -9.34
N SER A 606 24.57 -4.71 -10.53
CA SER A 606 24.90 -6.10 -10.84
C SER A 606 26.42 -6.25 -10.92
N LEU A 607 26.98 -7.03 -9.99
CA LEU A 607 28.36 -7.50 -10.00
C LEU A 607 28.51 -8.67 -11.00
N TYR A 608 29.70 -8.74 -11.59
CA TYR A 608 30.27 -9.76 -12.47
C TYR A 608 30.02 -9.58 -13.98
N GLY A 609 31.12 -9.25 -14.68
CA GLY A 609 31.25 -9.27 -16.13
C GLY A 609 32.20 -10.36 -16.62
N THR A 610 31.96 -10.81 -17.86
CA THR A 610 32.84 -11.39 -18.90
C THR A 610 31.90 -11.79 -20.07
N GLY A 611 32.16 -11.75 -21.37
CA GLY A 611 33.20 -11.26 -22.26
C GLY A 611 32.78 -11.60 -23.71
N LYS A 612 32.95 -10.65 -24.65
CA LYS A 612 33.05 -10.71 -26.13
C LYS A 612 32.44 -11.88 -26.96
N ASN A 613 31.68 -11.53 -28.02
CA ASN A 613 32.17 -11.55 -29.43
C ASN A 613 31.14 -10.96 -30.43
N GLY A 614 31.65 -10.32 -31.48
CA GLY A 614 30.88 -9.67 -32.55
C GLY A 614 30.65 -10.53 -33.80
N GLY A 615 29.88 -9.96 -34.74
CA GLY A 615 29.63 -10.54 -36.06
C GLY A 615 28.61 -9.71 -36.86
N THR A 616 28.97 -9.41 -38.10
CA THR A 616 28.42 -8.40 -39.03
C THR A 616 27.26 -8.87 -39.93
N SER A 617 26.66 -7.88 -40.63
CA SER A 617 26.16 -7.85 -42.03
C SER A 617 24.75 -8.35 -42.41
N GLY A 618 23.88 -7.39 -42.77
CA GLY A 618 23.46 -7.08 -44.16
C GLY A 618 22.40 -7.92 -44.92
N TRP A 619 21.69 -7.23 -45.84
CA TRP A 619 21.01 -7.63 -47.10
C TRP A 619 19.47 -7.49 -47.17
N ILE A 620 18.92 -6.42 -47.79
CA ILE A 620 18.49 -6.11 -49.19
C ILE A 620 16.96 -6.33 -49.46
N ASN A 621 16.32 -5.26 -49.97
CA ASN A 621 14.94 -5.17 -50.49
C ASN A 621 14.78 -5.75 -51.92
N ALA A 622 13.56 -6.18 -52.29
CA ALA A 622 13.14 -6.32 -53.68
C ALA A 622 11.74 -5.73 -53.94
N LEU A 623 11.67 -4.93 -55.01
CA LEU A 623 10.50 -4.28 -55.62
C LEU A 623 9.54 -5.26 -56.31
N ALA A 624 8.28 -4.84 -56.49
CA ALA A 624 7.55 -5.02 -57.76
C ALA A 624 6.54 -3.89 -57.97
N SER A 625 6.49 -3.37 -59.20
CA SER A 625 5.78 -2.17 -59.67
C SER A 625 4.71 -2.51 -60.72
N GLY A 626 3.74 -1.60 -60.93
CA GLY A 626 2.97 -1.41 -62.19
C GLY A 626 1.45 -1.57 -62.05
N SER A 627 0.54 -0.84 -62.72
CA SER A 627 0.58 0.28 -63.69
C SER A 627 -0.84 0.87 -63.88
N ALA A 628 -0.89 2.19 -64.15
CA ALA A 628 -1.90 3.12 -64.72
C ALA A 628 -3.37 2.75 -65.16
N ALA A 629 -4.35 3.49 -64.59
CA ALA A 629 -5.49 4.34 -65.08
C ALA A 629 -6.30 4.05 -66.41
N PRO A 630 -7.47 4.70 -66.75
CA PRO A 630 -8.24 5.81 -66.13
C PRO A 630 -9.83 5.64 -66.25
N PRO A 631 -10.75 6.66 -66.30
CA PRO A 631 -12.06 6.62 -65.57
C PRO A 631 -13.37 6.78 -66.43
N GLY A 632 -14.55 6.50 -65.86
CA GLY A 632 -15.82 7.09 -66.35
C GLY A 632 -17.14 6.31 -66.15
N LEU A 633 -18.13 6.99 -65.55
CA LEU A 633 -19.60 6.95 -65.76
C LEU A 633 -20.42 5.65 -65.55
N GLY A 634 -21.50 5.75 -64.76
CA GLY A 634 -22.74 4.98 -64.99
C GLY A 634 -23.40 4.29 -63.79
N ALA A 635 -24.42 4.95 -63.23
CA ALA A 635 -25.75 4.44 -62.84
C ALA A 635 -25.96 3.12 -62.04
N GLN A 636 -26.71 3.30 -60.95
CA GLN A 636 -27.89 2.52 -60.49
C GLN A 636 -27.73 1.11 -59.87
N SER A 637 -28.00 1.09 -58.55
CA SER A 637 -28.86 0.16 -57.80
C SER A 637 -28.92 -1.33 -58.16
N THR A 638 -28.75 -2.21 -57.18
CA THR A 638 -29.86 -2.91 -56.49
C THR A 638 -29.33 -3.91 -55.46
N LEU A 639 -30.15 -4.10 -54.42
CA LEU A 639 -29.99 -5.05 -53.33
C LEU A 639 -29.60 -6.46 -53.80
N SER A 640 -28.67 -7.09 -53.07
CA SER A 640 -28.85 -8.51 -52.72
C SER A 640 -28.32 -8.75 -51.31
N ARG A 641 -29.24 -8.70 -50.34
CA ARG A 641 -29.08 -9.32 -49.02
C ARG A 641 -28.85 -10.82 -49.23
N LYS A 642 -27.69 -11.32 -48.83
CA LYS A 642 -27.58 -12.66 -48.24
C LYS A 642 -26.96 -12.50 -46.85
N SER A 643 -27.83 -12.64 -45.87
CA SER A 643 -27.52 -12.80 -44.46
C SER A 643 -26.65 -14.03 -44.25
N GLY A 644 -25.35 -13.82 -44.07
CA GLY A 644 -24.43 -14.79 -43.48
C GLY A 644 -24.21 -14.40 -42.03
N THR A 645 -24.57 -15.30 -41.12
CA THR A 645 -24.42 -15.21 -39.66
C THR A 645 -22.95 -15.11 -39.23
N SER A 646 -22.35 -13.92 -39.38
CA SER A 646 -21.03 -13.57 -38.82
C SER A 646 -20.97 -12.19 -38.15
N ALA A 647 -22.08 -11.44 -38.14
CA ALA A 647 -22.14 -10.05 -37.65
C ALA A 647 -21.89 -9.89 -36.13
N LYS A 648 -22.17 -10.93 -35.31
CA LYS A 648 -22.06 -10.81 -33.84
C LYS A 648 -20.63 -10.67 -33.31
N ASN A 649 -19.61 -11.14 -34.05
CA ASN A 649 -18.20 -11.00 -33.66
C ASN A 649 -17.51 -9.78 -34.32
N THR A 650 -17.98 -9.35 -35.49
CA THR A 650 -17.47 -8.13 -36.13
C THR A 650 -17.98 -6.87 -35.42
N ASP A 651 -19.22 -6.86 -34.94
CA ASP A 651 -19.78 -5.70 -34.23
C ASP A 651 -19.09 -5.47 -32.88
N LYS A 652 -18.84 -6.53 -32.10
CA LYS A 652 -18.10 -6.44 -30.82
C LYS A 652 -16.66 -5.95 -30.99
N SER A 653 -15.98 -6.36 -32.05
CA SER A 653 -14.60 -5.93 -32.33
C SER A 653 -14.55 -4.49 -32.86
N ASN A 654 -15.58 -4.04 -33.59
CA ASN A 654 -15.73 -2.63 -33.96
C ASN A 654 -16.06 -1.76 -32.75
N ASP A 655 -16.97 -2.18 -31.89
CA ASP A 655 -17.35 -1.46 -30.66
C ASP A 655 -16.15 -1.30 -29.72
N ALA A 656 -15.35 -2.35 -29.53
CA ALA A 656 -14.12 -2.28 -28.74
C ALA A 656 -13.10 -1.29 -29.33
N ARG A 657 -12.95 -1.24 -30.66
CA ARG A 657 -12.07 -0.29 -31.34
C ARG A 657 -12.58 1.16 -31.22
N VAL A 658 -13.89 1.37 -31.28
CA VAL A 658 -14.51 2.68 -31.09
C VAL A 658 -14.30 3.17 -29.66
N LEU A 659 -14.56 2.32 -28.66
CA LEU A 659 -14.33 2.61 -27.24
C LEU A 659 -12.87 2.93 -26.95
N SER A 660 -11.92 2.17 -27.50
CA SER A 660 -10.48 2.44 -27.36
C SER A 660 -10.09 3.78 -28.01
N ARG A 661 -10.66 4.12 -29.17
CA ARG A 661 -10.39 5.40 -29.83
C ARG A 661 -10.94 6.58 -29.04
N ASP A 662 -12.13 6.44 -28.46
CA ASP A 662 -12.75 7.49 -27.66
C ASP A 662 -12.00 7.69 -26.33
N LEU A 663 -11.56 6.61 -25.68
CA LEU A 663 -10.65 6.68 -24.52
C LEU A 663 -9.33 7.37 -24.87
N LEU A 664 -8.74 7.11 -26.05
CA LEU A 664 -7.50 7.75 -26.46
C LEU A 664 -7.66 9.27 -26.64
N LYS A 665 -8.83 9.71 -27.15
CA LYS A 665 -9.16 11.14 -27.25
C LYS A 665 -9.32 11.78 -25.87
N LYS A 666 -10.07 11.14 -24.97
CA LYS A 666 -10.21 11.56 -23.57
C LYS A 666 -8.83 11.66 -22.90
N ARG A 667 -7.98 10.64 -23.08
CA ARG A 667 -6.60 10.63 -22.57
C ARG A 667 -5.79 11.84 -23.03
N ASN A 668 -5.77 12.15 -24.33
CA ASN A 668 -4.98 13.25 -24.86
C ASN A 668 -5.48 14.62 -24.36
N LEU A 669 -6.80 14.78 -24.25
CA LEU A 669 -7.39 15.98 -23.64
C LEU A 669 -6.99 16.10 -22.16
N LEU A 670 -7.06 15.01 -21.39
CA LEU A 670 -6.68 15.00 -19.98
C LEU A 670 -5.20 15.33 -19.79
N LEU A 671 -4.29 14.75 -20.60
CA LEU A 671 -2.86 15.07 -20.56
C LEU A 671 -2.62 16.56 -20.82
N THR A 672 -3.37 17.14 -21.76
CA THR A 672 -3.30 18.58 -22.05
C THR A 672 -3.66 19.41 -20.82
N LEU A 673 -4.83 19.17 -20.22
CA LEU A 673 -5.30 19.90 -19.05
C LEU A 673 -4.33 19.75 -17.85
N LEU A 674 -3.85 18.54 -17.61
CA LEU A 674 -2.87 18.25 -16.56
C LEU A 674 -1.54 18.98 -16.78
N ALA A 675 -1.02 19.01 -18.00
CA ALA A 675 0.26 19.67 -18.30
C ALA A 675 0.20 21.17 -17.99
N TYR A 676 -0.92 21.82 -18.32
CA TYR A 676 -1.13 23.24 -18.00
C TYR A 676 -1.37 23.49 -16.51
N GLU A 677 -2.10 22.61 -15.81
CA GLU A 677 -2.30 22.77 -14.36
C GLU A 677 -1.01 22.54 -13.58
N ILE A 678 -0.17 21.57 -13.97
CA ILE A 678 1.15 21.35 -13.36
C ILE A 678 2.01 22.59 -13.49
N GLU A 679 2.11 23.16 -14.70
CA GLU A 679 2.87 24.39 -14.94
C GLU A 679 2.33 25.58 -14.14
N ARG A 680 1.01 25.72 -14.07
CA ARG A 680 0.35 26.76 -13.29
C ARG A 680 0.75 26.65 -11.82
N LEU A 681 0.58 25.48 -11.20
CA LEU A 681 0.91 25.26 -9.79
C LEU A 681 2.40 25.36 -9.51
N GLU A 682 3.25 24.89 -10.43
CA GLU A 682 4.70 25.06 -10.37
C GLU A 682 5.10 26.54 -10.37
N THR A 683 4.47 27.35 -11.22
CA THR A 683 4.68 28.79 -11.28
C THR A 683 4.29 29.46 -9.96
N PHE A 684 3.19 29.05 -9.33
CA PHE A 684 2.81 29.52 -7.99
C PHE A 684 3.79 29.08 -6.89
N HIS A 685 4.33 27.86 -6.99
CA HIS A 685 5.29 27.33 -6.02
C HIS A 685 6.66 28.01 -6.13
N ASN A 686 7.12 28.33 -7.35
CA ASN A 686 8.41 28.94 -7.61
C ASN A 686 8.32 30.14 -8.58
N PRO A 687 7.67 31.26 -8.18
CA PRO A 687 7.44 32.40 -9.07
C PRO A 687 8.73 33.13 -9.47
N LEU A 688 9.79 32.99 -8.66
CA LEU A 688 11.10 33.62 -8.89
C LEU A 688 12.10 32.70 -9.61
N GLY A 689 11.70 31.48 -9.96
CA GLY A 689 12.56 30.54 -10.70
C GLY A 689 13.82 30.12 -9.94
N ARG A 690 13.78 30.03 -8.60
CA ARG A 690 14.94 29.65 -7.79
C ARG A 690 15.36 28.20 -8.06
N PRO A 691 16.67 27.92 -8.22
CA PRO A 691 17.15 26.58 -8.58
C PRO A 691 16.87 25.54 -7.48
N GLU A 692 16.93 25.95 -6.21
CA GLU A 692 16.62 25.14 -5.03
C GLU A 692 15.18 24.57 -5.01
N LEU A 693 14.24 25.25 -5.68
CA LEU A 693 12.82 24.90 -5.68
C LEU A 693 12.38 24.22 -6.98
N GLN A 694 13.27 24.06 -7.95
CA GLN A 694 12.96 23.35 -9.19
C GLN A 694 12.72 21.86 -8.93
N PHE A 695 11.97 21.23 -9.83
CA PHE A 695 11.80 19.79 -9.86
C PHE A 695 12.89 19.17 -10.76
N ASP A 696 13.15 17.87 -10.61
CA ASP A 696 14.20 17.19 -11.37
C ASP A 696 13.95 17.33 -12.89
N GLN A 697 15.02 17.53 -13.66
CA GLN A 697 14.94 17.80 -15.10
C GLN A 697 14.21 16.68 -15.87
N ASP A 698 14.40 15.42 -15.48
CA ASP A 698 13.69 14.28 -16.06
C ASP A 698 12.17 14.37 -15.86
N THR A 699 11.73 14.80 -14.67
CA THR A 699 10.31 14.96 -14.35
C THR A 699 9.68 16.13 -15.09
N GLN A 700 10.42 17.24 -15.23
CA GLN A 700 9.96 18.42 -15.96
C GLN A 700 9.90 18.18 -17.47
N SER A 701 10.86 17.43 -18.03
CA SER A 701 10.95 17.15 -19.46
C SER A 701 9.70 16.43 -20.00
N THR A 702 9.03 15.61 -19.19
CA THR A 702 7.94 14.75 -19.68
C THR A 702 6.71 15.57 -20.10
N TYR A 703 6.22 16.48 -19.25
CA TYR A 703 5.07 17.33 -19.58
C TYR A 703 5.44 18.56 -20.41
N THR A 704 6.68 19.05 -20.30
CA THR A 704 7.16 20.14 -21.18
C THR A 704 7.32 19.65 -22.62
N ASN A 705 7.85 18.45 -22.85
CA ASN A 705 7.92 17.85 -24.19
C ASN A 705 6.52 17.59 -24.76
N TRP A 706 5.57 17.13 -23.96
CA TRP A 706 4.17 17.00 -24.41
C TRP A 706 3.62 18.34 -24.93
N LYS A 707 3.82 19.43 -24.18
CA LYS A 707 3.42 20.78 -24.65
C LYS A 707 4.18 21.21 -25.91
N LEU A 708 5.50 21.01 -25.95
CA LEU A 708 6.35 21.52 -27.03
C LEU A 708 6.22 20.74 -28.33
N TYR A 709 6.12 19.42 -28.28
CA TYR A 709 6.14 18.56 -29.46
C TYR A 709 4.77 18.04 -29.84
N ASP A 710 3.97 17.60 -28.86
CA ASP A 710 2.65 17.05 -29.15
C ASP A 710 1.58 18.13 -29.30
N MET A 711 1.73 19.32 -28.70
CA MET A 711 0.71 20.39 -28.72
C MET A 711 1.00 21.55 -29.69
N ASN A 712 2.26 22.01 -29.78
CA ASN A 712 2.61 23.15 -30.68
C ASN A 712 2.57 22.78 -32.18
N GLY A 713 2.50 21.49 -32.53
CA GLY A 713 2.34 21.00 -33.91
C GLY A 713 0.89 20.69 -34.32
N ILE A 714 -0.10 20.95 -33.44
CA ILE A 714 -1.49 20.53 -33.66
C ILE A 714 -2.22 21.47 -34.63
N SER A 715 -2.83 20.90 -35.67
CA SER A 715 -3.68 21.66 -36.60
C SER A 715 -4.95 22.20 -35.92
N ASN A 716 -5.48 23.33 -36.41
CA ASN A 716 -6.78 23.88 -35.97
C ASN A 716 -7.93 22.86 -36.02
N LYS A 717 -7.86 21.88 -36.94
CA LYS A 717 -8.84 20.79 -37.03
C LYS A 717 -8.81 19.87 -35.80
N ALA A 718 -7.64 19.57 -35.27
CA ALA A 718 -7.48 18.74 -34.09
C ALA A 718 -7.87 19.48 -32.80
N TRP A 719 -7.62 20.79 -32.70
CA TRP A 719 -8.16 21.62 -31.61
C TRP A 719 -9.69 21.65 -31.59
N ARG A 720 -10.34 21.76 -32.74
CA ARG A 720 -11.81 21.65 -32.84
C ARG A 720 -12.32 20.28 -32.40
N GLU A 721 -11.58 19.22 -32.69
CA GLU A 721 -11.93 17.87 -32.24
C GLU A 721 -11.78 17.74 -30.71
N TYR A 722 -10.76 18.35 -30.09
CA TYR A 722 -10.68 18.41 -28.63
C TYR A 722 -11.84 19.18 -28.02
N GLY A 723 -12.21 20.34 -28.57
CA GLY A 723 -13.39 21.08 -28.13
C GLY A 723 -14.70 20.29 -28.31
N ARG A 724 -14.82 19.48 -29.37
CA ARG A 724 -15.96 18.58 -29.58
C ARG A 724 -16.00 17.46 -28.54
N VAL A 725 -14.84 16.88 -28.22
CA VAL A 725 -14.71 15.83 -27.20
C VAL A 725 -15.05 16.39 -25.82
N ASP A 726 -14.53 17.56 -25.48
CA ASP A 726 -14.83 18.28 -24.23
C ASP A 726 -16.32 18.58 -24.09
N TRP A 727 -16.97 19.07 -25.16
CA TRP A 727 -18.43 19.30 -25.17
C TRP A 727 -19.28 18.04 -25.02
N LEU A 728 -18.77 16.88 -25.44
CA LEU A 728 -19.48 15.61 -25.34
C LEU A 728 -19.30 14.91 -23.99
N ILE A 729 -18.21 15.22 -23.30
CA ILE A 729 -17.92 14.76 -21.94
C ILE A 729 -18.89 15.47 -21.01
#